data_AF-A0A2V7UEF8-F1
#
_entry.id   AF-A0A2V7UEF8-F1
#
_cell.length_a   1.000
_cell.length_b   1.000
_cell.length_c   1.000
_cell.angle_alpha   90.00
_cell.angle_beta   90.00
_cell.angle_gamma   90.00
#
_symmetry.space_group_name_H-M   'P 1'
#
loop_
_entity.id
_entity.type
_entity.pdbx_description
1 polymer ?
#
loop_
_entity_poly.entity_id
_entity_poly.type
_entity_poly.pdbx_seq_one_letter_code
_entity_poly.pdbx_strand_id
1 'polypeptide(L)'
;MVILAFCLAMGCAAPPKPGPATLRLTDLYKPESVANRVPPSPPPPRSEWRFDGSAAAAAPGETPKNPATRGWEAFNGVSGLAIRDGRLVGRTTDDMPLVHFERTSGMDDPDPVQEVEVRMRLSAGSQVGMGFSHSEKLDRAAFLGAAHVFPPSFTSPVVAGGEMRSYVLKTSMSGAGSRVRHVLLRPGDQPGATFEVESIRLVLRREHLAAVASGLGWQGLSEIYRETLVARSPEAMKFDLALPSRPRLDVALGTVEDGPVTFRVSVRPEGGEEGTAMERTITRPQRWETVPVDLAPYAGRQVALTLSLAAEKPGTIGFWGAPTVRSVAAPPPPSEGKAGPETPQGVILIWADTLRRDHLGAYGYARPTSPVVDRLAREGVLFRDCVGQASWTKVATPTLMTALYPSSHGVQDFPDRLPGSAVTLAEVYRDAGYATLSFSSILFTGKFSNLHQGFEEVQESSSLPEGRSSKTAREYVDRLLPWLETHRDVPFFVFLHVSDPHDPYKPYPPYDALWADPAGASEHERQLGEARKVITEPLLRAFGMPSREELVKAKIDPEAYAEFDRAWYDGSIRGMDAEIGRLVERLRGLGLERKTLLVFTGDHGEEFYEHGRAFHGQSVYGEMNNMPLVVWGPGVVPAGRTVEQTVQTVDLMPTLLELSGLRIPPGVQGHSLASLLSPGAADGRGTAHASAPDSRPAISEKAETKDAGGPPPRDTAAEAVVLGGWKLIHNTKRPEGKPEFELYDHAKDPLDAHDVAAAHPEEVARLAKTLDAWRRMVTAARLKPDSEANQNLSKEELERLKSLGYIQ
;
A
#
# COMPACT_ATOMS: atom_id res chain seq x y z
N MET A 1 -2.26 -16.24 63.41
CA MET A 1 -0.95 -16.15 64.09
C MET A 1 0.08 -15.79 63.02
N VAL A 2 0.93 -14.78 63.08
CA VAL A 2 1.25 -13.69 64.04
C VAL A 2 2.13 -12.69 63.22
N ILE A 3 1.74 -11.41 63.21
CA ILE A 3 2.52 -10.15 63.42
C ILE A 3 3.77 -9.88 62.51
N LEU A 4 3.88 -8.84 61.66
CA LEU A 4 3.76 -7.35 61.75
C LEU A 4 5.01 -6.59 62.27
N ALA A 5 5.58 -5.69 61.45
CA ALA A 5 6.26 -4.41 61.81
C ALA A 5 6.71 -3.68 60.50
N PHE A 6 6.03 -2.64 59.97
CA PHE A 6 5.97 -1.21 60.33
C PHE A 6 7.32 -0.46 60.41
N CYS A 7 7.58 0.47 59.47
CA CYS A 7 7.54 1.92 59.75
C CYS A 7 7.79 2.82 58.51
N LEU A 8 7.09 3.96 58.54
CA LEU A 8 6.98 5.04 57.56
C LEU A 8 8.32 5.70 57.17
N ALA A 9 8.41 6.14 55.91
CA ALA A 9 9.14 7.35 55.52
C ALA A 9 8.31 8.16 54.52
N MET A 10 8.41 9.47 54.66
CA MET A 10 7.54 10.50 54.11
C MET A 10 7.54 10.59 52.58
N GLY A 11 6.35 10.78 52.01
CA GLY A 11 6.03 11.88 51.09
C GLY A 11 7.09 12.30 50.07
N CYS A 12 7.32 11.47 49.06
CA CYS A 12 7.55 11.94 47.70
C CYS A 12 6.48 11.26 46.85
N ALA A 13 5.43 12.00 46.47
CA ALA A 13 4.62 11.58 45.35
C ALA A 13 5.60 11.36 44.19
N ALA A 14 5.72 10.12 43.70
CA ALA A 14 6.40 9.88 42.45
C ALA A 14 5.83 10.91 41.44
N PRO A 15 6.68 11.62 40.68
CA PRO A 15 6.16 12.54 39.67
C PRO A 15 5.12 11.78 38.85
N PRO A 16 3.94 12.37 38.59
CA PRO A 16 2.92 11.71 37.79
C PRO A 16 3.61 11.20 36.52
N LYS A 17 3.42 9.92 36.19
CA LYS A 17 3.92 9.35 34.93
C LYS A 17 3.61 10.38 33.84
N PRO A 18 4.58 10.82 33.03
CA PRO A 18 4.30 11.78 31.98
C PRO A 18 3.12 11.23 31.17
N GLY A 19 2.06 12.04 31.05
CA GLY A 19 0.89 11.67 30.25
C GLY A 19 1.33 11.27 28.84
N PRO A 20 0.50 10.49 28.11
CA PRO A 20 0.86 10.07 26.77
C PRO A 20 1.23 11.29 25.90
N ALA A 21 2.33 11.21 25.16
CA ALA A 21 2.83 12.31 24.33
C ALA A 21 1.84 12.71 23.22
N THR A 22 0.86 11.85 22.94
CA THR A 22 -0.20 12.03 21.94
C THR A 22 -1.47 11.29 22.38
N LEU A 23 -2.63 11.89 22.16
CA LEU A 23 -3.95 11.31 22.44
C LEU A 23 -4.74 11.22 21.13
N ARG A 24 -4.91 10.00 20.60
CA ARG A 24 -5.73 9.74 19.40
C ARG A 24 -7.18 9.56 19.82
N LEU A 25 -8.08 10.42 19.36
CA LEU A 25 -9.49 10.33 19.76
C LEU A 25 -10.18 9.08 19.19
N THR A 26 -9.63 8.51 18.11
CA THR A 26 -10.04 7.21 17.56
C THR A 26 -9.77 6.05 18.53
N ASP A 27 -8.68 6.10 19.30
CA ASP A 27 -8.42 5.09 20.34
C ASP A 27 -9.31 5.22 21.56
N LEU A 28 -9.70 6.47 21.88
CA LEU A 28 -10.52 6.80 23.03
C LEU A 28 -12.02 6.70 22.76
N TYR A 29 -12.41 6.54 21.48
CA TYR A 29 -13.80 6.45 21.09
C TYR A 29 -14.47 5.23 21.70
N LYS A 30 -15.66 5.49 22.26
CA LYS A 30 -16.59 4.45 22.68
C LYS A 30 -17.98 4.82 22.20
N PRO A 31 -18.87 3.86 21.85
CA PRO A 31 -20.23 4.18 21.43
C PRO A 31 -20.98 5.10 22.42
N GLU A 32 -20.80 4.93 23.71
CA GLU A 32 -21.41 5.77 24.75
C GLU A 32 -20.93 7.24 24.76
N SER A 33 -19.82 7.56 24.08
CA SER A 33 -19.32 8.95 23.96
C SER A 33 -20.21 9.84 23.07
N VAL A 34 -21.10 9.25 22.27
CA VAL A 34 -21.95 9.97 21.32
C VAL A 34 -23.26 10.39 21.98
N ALA A 35 -23.47 11.69 22.12
CA ALA A 35 -24.74 12.30 22.48
C ALA A 35 -25.59 12.60 21.25
N ASN A 36 -26.92 12.67 21.43
CA ASN A 36 -27.92 12.96 20.38
C ASN A 36 -27.86 11.99 19.18
N ARG A 37 -27.61 10.70 19.44
CA ARG A 37 -27.46 9.67 18.41
C ARG A 37 -28.60 9.73 17.39
N VAL A 38 -28.22 9.82 16.11
CA VAL A 38 -29.15 9.74 14.99
C VAL A 38 -29.07 8.33 14.40
N PRO A 39 -30.18 7.58 14.36
CA PRO A 39 -30.17 6.24 13.80
C PRO A 39 -29.82 6.28 12.30
N PRO A 40 -29.07 5.28 11.78
CA PRO A 40 -28.84 5.15 10.36
C PRO A 40 -30.17 5.05 9.60
N SER A 41 -30.24 5.73 8.46
CA SER A 41 -31.45 5.82 7.64
C SER A 41 -31.05 5.88 6.16
N PRO A 42 -30.67 4.74 5.56
CA PRO A 42 -30.31 4.70 4.15
C PRO A 42 -31.51 5.08 3.27
N PRO A 43 -31.29 5.82 2.16
CA PRO A 43 -32.33 6.07 1.19
C PRO A 43 -32.78 4.76 0.50
N PRO A 44 -33.96 4.74 -0.16
CA PRO A 44 -34.35 3.61 -0.99
C PRO A 44 -33.28 3.28 -2.05
N PRO A 45 -33.08 1.99 -2.42
CA PRO A 45 -32.08 1.58 -3.39
C PRO A 45 -32.22 2.33 -4.73
N ARG A 46 -31.14 2.97 -5.18
CA ARG A 46 -31.12 3.67 -6.49
C ARG A 46 -30.77 2.76 -7.67
N SER A 47 -30.17 1.60 -7.41
CA SER A 47 -29.60 0.71 -8.43
C SER A 47 -29.87 -0.75 -8.10
N GLU A 48 -31.12 -1.20 -8.27
CA GLU A 48 -31.53 -2.60 -8.12
C GLU A 48 -32.26 -3.09 -9.38
N TRP A 49 -31.76 -4.16 -9.98
CA TRP A 49 -32.44 -4.91 -11.03
C TRP A 49 -33.19 -6.08 -10.41
N ARG A 50 -34.49 -6.15 -10.70
CA ARG A 50 -35.37 -7.29 -10.37
C ARG A 50 -36.04 -7.79 -11.64
N PHE A 51 -36.33 -9.09 -11.69
CA PHE A 51 -36.86 -9.74 -12.88
C PHE A 51 -38.34 -10.16 -12.76
N ASP A 52 -38.98 -9.94 -11.60
CA ASP A 52 -40.35 -10.34 -11.22
C ASP A 52 -41.44 -9.27 -11.39
N GLY A 53 -41.10 -7.98 -11.58
CA GLY A 53 -42.09 -6.88 -11.51
C GLY A 53 -41.57 -5.47 -11.80
N SER A 54 -42.22 -4.42 -11.27
CA SER A 54 -42.12 -3.01 -11.69
C SER A 54 -40.95 -2.19 -11.10
N ALA A 55 -39.84 -2.80 -10.70
CA ALA A 55 -38.64 -2.07 -10.28
C ALA A 55 -37.70 -1.81 -11.46
N ALA A 56 -37.07 -0.63 -11.45
CA ALA A 56 -36.35 0.03 -12.53
C ALA A 56 -35.25 -0.84 -13.19
N ALA A 57 -35.59 -1.53 -14.28
CA ALA A 57 -34.60 -2.04 -15.24
C ALA A 57 -33.96 -0.94 -16.10
N ALA A 58 -34.33 0.31 -15.80
CA ALA A 58 -34.08 1.52 -16.53
C ALA A 58 -34.26 2.66 -15.52
N ALA A 59 -33.33 3.61 -15.40
CA ALA A 59 -33.68 4.87 -14.74
C ALA A 59 -34.94 5.45 -15.43
N PRO A 60 -35.79 6.26 -14.75
CA PRO A 60 -37.01 6.78 -15.35
C PRO A 60 -36.74 7.39 -16.75
N GLY A 61 -37.17 6.70 -17.82
CA GLY A 61 -36.97 7.12 -19.20
C GLY A 61 -36.13 6.22 -20.13
N GLU A 62 -35.52 5.12 -19.67
CA GLU A 62 -34.75 4.25 -20.59
C GLU A 62 -35.59 3.13 -21.24
N THR A 63 -35.35 2.89 -22.54
CA THR A 63 -35.86 1.69 -23.23
C THR A 63 -34.75 0.63 -23.26
N PRO A 64 -34.94 -0.56 -22.67
CA PRO A 64 -33.90 -1.59 -22.66
C PRO A 64 -33.57 -2.06 -24.08
N LYS A 65 -32.27 -2.21 -24.41
CA LYS A 65 -31.82 -2.74 -25.72
C LYS A 65 -32.43 -4.11 -26.03
N ASN A 66 -32.62 -4.95 -25.00
CA ASN A 66 -33.27 -6.25 -25.10
C ASN A 66 -34.48 -6.35 -24.14
N PRO A 67 -35.71 -6.10 -24.60
CA PRO A 67 -36.90 -6.16 -23.74
C PRO A 67 -37.16 -7.54 -23.11
N ALA A 68 -36.78 -8.64 -23.79
CA ALA A 68 -37.07 -10.01 -23.33
C ALA A 68 -36.30 -10.40 -22.06
N THR A 69 -35.15 -9.76 -21.84
CA THR A 69 -34.28 -9.94 -20.68
C THR A 69 -34.10 -8.65 -19.87
N ARG A 70 -34.98 -7.66 -20.11
CA ARG A 70 -34.93 -6.34 -19.46
C ARG A 70 -33.55 -5.66 -19.56
N GLY A 71 -32.92 -5.76 -20.73
CA GLY A 71 -31.66 -5.08 -21.06
C GLY A 71 -30.39 -5.91 -20.80
N TRP A 72 -30.50 -7.08 -20.18
CA TRP A 72 -29.35 -7.97 -19.94
C TRP A 72 -29.06 -8.86 -21.14
N GLU A 73 -27.80 -8.95 -21.55
CA GLU A 73 -27.39 -9.69 -22.74
C GLU A 73 -26.30 -10.71 -22.41
N ALA A 74 -26.30 -11.85 -23.13
CA ALA A 74 -25.20 -12.81 -23.04
C ALA A 74 -23.98 -12.20 -23.72
N PHE A 75 -22.93 -11.92 -22.95
CA PHE A 75 -21.73 -11.23 -23.44
C PHE A 75 -20.63 -12.20 -23.82
N ASN A 76 -20.33 -13.18 -22.97
CA ASN A 76 -19.38 -14.26 -23.25
C ASN A 76 -19.82 -15.53 -22.54
N GLY A 77 -19.53 -16.71 -23.09
CA GLY A 77 -19.69 -17.96 -22.34
C GLY A 77 -21.07 -18.27 -21.77
N VAL A 78 -22.16 -17.67 -22.28
CA VAL A 78 -23.52 -17.83 -21.73
C VAL A 78 -24.48 -18.22 -22.84
N SER A 79 -25.31 -19.24 -22.58
CA SER A 79 -26.35 -19.71 -23.48
C SER A 79 -27.72 -19.74 -22.79
N GLY A 80 -28.79 -19.61 -23.59
CA GLY A 80 -30.17 -19.73 -23.10
C GLY A 80 -30.60 -18.64 -22.12
N LEU A 81 -29.99 -17.45 -22.18
CA LEU A 81 -30.33 -16.33 -21.31
C LEU A 81 -31.78 -15.89 -21.54
N ALA A 82 -32.61 -15.94 -20.50
CA ALA A 82 -34.02 -15.58 -20.56
C ALA A 82 -34.54 -15.16 -19.18
N ILE A 83 -35.73 -14.55 -19.12
CA ILE A 83 -36.46 -14.41 -17.86
C ILE A 83 -37.47 -15.55 -17.74
N ARG A 84 -37.42 -16.32 -16.64
CA ARG A 84 -38.38 -17.37 -16.29
C ARG A 84 -38.78 -17.24 -14.83
N ASP A 85 -40.07 -17.30 -14.54
CA ASP A 85 -40.63 -17.18 -13.19
C ASP A 85 -40.08 -15.98 -12.40
N GLY A 86 -39.92 -14.85 -13.09
CA GLY A 86 -39.42 -13.62 -12.49
C GLY A 86 -37.92 -13.62 -12.17
N ARG A 87 -37.11 -14.48 -12.81
CA ARG A 87 -35.65 -14.59 -12.62
C ARG A 87 -34.92 -14.58 -13.95
N LEU A 88 -33.73 -13.98 -13.98
CA LEU A 88 -32.80 -14.09 -15.10
C LEU A 88 -32.08 -15.44 -15.03
N VAL A 89 -32.31 -16.30 -16.01
CA VAL A 89 -31.79 -17.67 -16.05
C VAL A 89 -30.88 -17.88 -17.24
N GLY A 90 -29.87 -18.74 -17.11
CA GLY A 90 -28.97 -19.10 -18.20
C GLY A 90 -28.09 -20.29 -17.87
N ARG A 91 -27.24 -20.68 -18.83
CA ARG A 91 -26.24 -21.74 -18.67
C ARG A 91 -24.87 -21.24 -19.12
N THR A 92 -23.86 -21.47 -18.30
CA THR A 92 -22.45 -21.19 -18.61
C THR A 92 -21.92 -22.19 -19.64
N THR A 93 -21.06 -21.75 -20.55
CA THR A 93 -20.48 -22.59 -21.63
C THR A 93 -18.96 -22.57 -21.67
N ASP A 94 -18.32 -21.64 -20.95
CA ASP A 94 -16.88 -21.56 -20.75
C ASP A 94 -16.56 -21.19 -19.29
N ASP A 95 -15.28 -20.93 -19.00
CA ASP A 95 -14.76 -20.57 -17.69
C ASP A 95 -14.87 -19.07 -17.37
N MET A 96 -15.16 -18.21 -18.35
CA MET A 96 -15.40 -16.76 -18.17
C MET A 96 -16.77 -16.33 -18.72
N PRO A 97 -17.88 -16.90 -18.20
CA PRO A 97 -19.22 -16.55 -18.64
C PRO A 97 -19.56 -15.14 -18.14
N LEU A 98 -20.02 -14.27 -19.02
CA LEU A 98 -20.38 -12.89 -18.70
C LEU A 98 -21.77 -12.56 -19.23
N VAL A 99 -22.58 -11.94 -18.37
CA VAL A 99 -23.84 -11.29 -18.72
C VAL A 99 -23.64 -9.79 -18.58
N HIS A 100 -24.05 -9.02 -19.57
CA HIS A 100 -23.77 -7.59 -19.68
C HIS A 100 -25.06 -6.77 -19.63
N PHE A 101 -25.00 -5.61 -18.97
CA PHE A 101 -26.02 -4.57 -18.98
C PHE A 101 -25.36 -3.22 -19.30
N GLU A 102 -25.97 -2.42 -20.19
CA GLU A 102 -25.53 -1.05 -20.50
C GLU A 102 -26.52 -0.03 -19.93
N ARG A 103 -26.02 0.90 -19.12
CA ARG A 103 -26.74 2.09 -18.63
C ARG A 103 -26.68 3.19 -19.69
N THR A 104 -27.80 3.87 -19.92
CA THR A 104 -27.92 4.92 -20.95
C THR A 104 -28.24 6.31 -20.38
N SER A 105 -28.46 6.42 -19.07
CA SER A 105 -28.82 7.64 -18.34
C SER A 105 -28.40 7.55 -16.85
N GLY A 106 -28.43 8.68 -16.13
CA GLY A 106 -28.12 8.72 -14.69
C GLY A 106 -26.62 8.67 -14.33
N MET A 107 -25.74 8.99 -15.28
CA MET A 107 -24.28 8.91 -15.14
C MET A 107 -23.62 10.15 -14.49
N ASP A 108 -24.39 11.19 -14.13
CA ASP A 108 -23.83 12.50 -13.75
C ASP A 108 -23.44 12.64 -12.26
N ASP A 109 -23.86 11.70 -11.42
CA ASP A 109 -23.44 11.62 -10.01
C ASP A 109 -22.14 10.80 -9.94
N PRO A 110 -21.07 11.19 -9.23
CA PRO A 110 -19.82 10.43 -9.11
C PRO A 110 -19.65 9.68 -7.77
N ASP A 111 -20.66 8.96 -7.30
CA ASP A 111 -20.62 8.11 -6.10
C ASP A 111 -20.07 6.69 -6.40
N PRO A 112 -18.98 6.25 -5.73
CA PRO A 112 -18.39 4.93 -5.98
C PRO A 112 -19.31 3.76 -5.60
N VAL A 113 -19.17 2.61 -6.29
CA VAL A 113 -19.81 1.36 -5.82
C VAL A 113 -19.02 0.90 -4.60
N GLN A 114 -19.70 0.73 -3.48
CA GLN A 114 -19.12 0.20 -2.26
C GLN A 114 -19.17 -1.33 -2.23
N GLU A 115 -20.32 -1.89 -2.61
CA GLU A 115 -20.55 -3.33 -2.64
C GLU A 115 -21.63 -3.68 -3.68
N VAL A 116 -21.64 -4.93 -4.09
CA VAL A 116 -22.65 -5.48 -5.01
C VAL A 116 -23.38 -6.61 -4.30
N GLU A 117 -24.70 -6.54 -4.25
CA GLU A 117 -25.52 -7.61 -3.72
C GLU A 117 -26.14 -8.39 -4.89
N VAL A 118 -25.92 -9.70 -4.94
CA VAL A 118 -26.52 -10.58 -5.95
C VAL A 118 -27.31 -11.67 -5.25
N ARG A 119 -28.62 -11.73 -5.50
CA ARG A 119 -29.47 -12.81 -5.02
C ARG A 119 -29.64 -13.84 -6.12
N MET A 120 -28.98 -14.98 -5.99
CA MET A 120 -28.94 -15.99 -7.04
C MET A 120 -28.79 -17.42 -6.50
N ARG A 121 -28.98 -18.40 -7.39
CA ARG A 121 -28.55 -19.78 -7.24
C ARG A 121 -27.72 -20.22 -8.43
N LEU A 122 -26.74 -21.07 -8.18
CA LEU A 122 -25.82 -21.63 -9.17
C LEU A 122 -25.71 -23.13 -8.95
N SER A 123 -25.91 -23.92 -10.01
CA SER A 123 -25.88 -25.39 -9.91
C SER A 123 -24.48 -25.97 -9.64
N ALA A 124 -23.42 -25.31 -10.12
CA ALA A 124 -22.03 -25.73 -9.97
C ALA A 124 -21.10 -24.52 -10.18
N GLY A 125 -20.00 -24.44 -9.43
CA GLY A 125 -19.05 -23.33 -9.46
C GLY A 125 -18.63 -22.89 -8.05
N SER A 126 -17.59 -22.05 -7.96
CA SER A 126 -16.98 -21.62 -6.71
C SER A 126 -17.11 -20.13 -6.45
N GLN A 127 -17.28 -19.30 -7.49
CA GLN A 127 -17.38 -17.84 -7.34
C GLN A 127 -18.43 -17.18 -8.24
N VAL A 128 -18.98 -16.06 -7.75
CA VAL A 128 -19.68 -15.04 -8.54
C VAL A 128 -18.79 -13.80 -8.60
N GLY A 129 -18.78 -13.10 -9.73
CA GLY A 129 -18.00 -11.88 -9.93
C GLY A 129 -18.78 -10.77 -10.61
N MET A 130 -18.38 -9.52 -10.39
CA MET A 130 -18.92 -8.34 -11.06
C MET A 130 -17.78 -7.42 -11.51
N GLY A 131 -17.82 -7.01 -12.76
CA GLY A 131 -16.90 -6.07 -13.39
C GLY A 131 -17.65 -4.86 -13.96
N PHE A 132 -16.93 -3.76 -14.12
CA PHE A 132 -17.48 -2.50 -14.57
C PHE A 132 -16.62 -1.86 -15.67
N SER A 133 -17.25 -1.10 -16.57
CA SER A 133 -16.53 -0.21 -17.49
C SER A 133 -17.27 1.11 -17.68
N HIS A 134 -16.49 2.19 -17.78
CA HIS A 134 -16.94 3.56 -18.01
C HIS A 134 -16.86 3.96 -19.49
N SER A 135 -16.28 3.10 -20.34
CA SER A 135 -16.11 3.36 -21.77
C SER A 135 -17.45 3.70 -22.44
N GLU A 136 -17.48 4.65 -23.36
CA GLU A 136 -18.69 4.95 -24.15
C GLU A 136 -19.16 3.73 -24.96
N LYS A 137 -18.19 2.93 -25.44
CA LYS A 137 -18.41 1.65 -26.11
C LYS A 137 -17.47 0.62 -25.52
N LEU A 138 -18.00 -0.55 -25.22
CA LEU A 138 -17.22 -1.67 -24.72
C LEU A 138 -16.63 -2.47 -25.89
N ASP A 139 -15.32 -2.41 -26.07
CA ASP A 139 -14.61 -3.34 -26.96
C ASP A 139 -14.58 -4.72 -26.31
N ARG A 140 -15.33 -5.65 -26.88
CA ARG A 140 -15.46 -7.02 -26.35
C ARG A 140 -14.15 -7.79 -26.35
N ALA A 141 -13.33 -7.67 -27.39
CA ALA A 141 -12.08 -8.42 -27.47
C ALA A 141 -11.06 -7.90 -26.46
N ALA A 142 -10.92 -6.57 -26.37
CA ALA A 142 -10.04 -5.93 -25.40
C ALA A 142 -10.48 -6.21 -23.95
N PHE A 143 -11.79 -6.11 -23.67
CA PHE A 143 -12.33 -6.39 -22.34
C PHE A 143 -12.09 -7.84 -21.93
N LEU A 144 -12.39 -8.82 -22.79
CA LEU A 144 -12.17 -10.23 -22.47
C LEU A 144 -10.68 -10.52 -22.25
N GLY A 145 -9.80 -9.97 -23.10
CA GLY A 145 -8.35 -10.07 -22.92
C GLY A 145 -7.89 -9.56 -21.55
N ALA A 146 -8.39 -8.39 -21.13
CA ALA A 146 -8.09 -7.84 -19.81
C ALA A 146 -8.71 -8.65 -18.66
N ALA A 147 -9.95 -9.13 -18.80
CA ALA A 147 -10.67 -9.87 -17.77
C ALA A 147 -10.07 -11.25 -17.45
N HIS A 148 -9.31 -11.84 -18.38
CA HIS A 148 -8.52 -13.05 -18.14
C HIS A 148 -7.25 -12.79 -17.32
N VAL A 149 -6.73 -11.56 -17.35
CA VAL A 149 -5.52 -11.14 -16.61
C VAL A 149 -5.90 -10.56 -15.26
N PHE A 150 -6.89 -9.67 -15.26
CA PHE A 150 -7.46 -9.01 -14.10
C PHE A 150 -8.91 -9.47 -13.95
N PRO A 151 -9.20 -10.48 -13.11
CA PRO A 151 -10.55 -10.95 -12.91
C PRO A 151 -11.48 -9.83 -12.38
N PRO A 152 -12.81 -10.02 -12.44
CA PRO A 152 -13.77 -9.03 -11.96
C PRO A 152 -13.42 -8.51 -10.57
N SER A 153 -13.36 -7.19 -10.39
CA SER A 153 -12.84 -6.56 -9.17
C SER A 153 -13.70 -6.84 -7.93
N PHE A 154 -14.98 -7.18 -8.11
CA PHE A 154 -15.89 -7.59 -7.05
C PHE A 154 -16.15 -9.09 -7.18
N THR A 155 -15.87 -9.86 -6.14
CA THR A 155 -16.16 -11.31 -6.12
C THR A 155 -16.74 -11.76 -4.79
N SER A 156 -17.39 -12.92 -4.79
CA SER A 156 -17.85 -13.59 -3.58
C SER A 156 -17.85 -15.11 -3.81
N PRO A 157 -17.39 -15.92 -2.84
CA PRO A 157 -17.56 -17.36 -2.89
C PRO A 157 -19.05 -17.73 -2.93
N VAL A 158 -19.41 -18.70 -3.77
CA VAL A 158 -20.79 -19.19 -3.87
C VAL A 158 -20.94 -20.61 -3.35
N VAL A 159 -22.13 -20.91 -2.82
CA VAL A 159 -22.50 -22.27 -2.44
C VAL A 159 -23.34 -22.85 -3.57
N ALA A 160 -22.76 -23.78 -4.33
CA ALA A 160 -23.45 -24.45 -5.41
C ALA A 160 -24.64 -25.28 -4.87
N GLY A 161 -25.78 -25.22 -5.56
CA GLY A 161 -26.98 -25.96 -5.18
C GLY A 161 -28.28 -25.34 -5.69
N GLY A 162 -29.41 -25.91 -5.25
CA GLY A 162 -30.75 -25.48 -5.65
C GLY A 162 -31.32 -24.30 -4.84
N GLU A 163 -30.66 -23.90 -3.76
CA GLU A 163 -31.14 -22.88 -2.82
C GLU A 163 -30.79 -21.47 -3.30
N MET A 164 -31.76 -20.55 -3.21
CA MET A 164 -31.57 -19.13 -3.50
C MET A 164 -30.85 -18.44 -2.33
N ARG A 165 -29.72 -17.78 -2.60
CA ARG A 165 -28.89 -17.12 -1.59
C ARG A 165 -28.56 -15.68 -2.00
N SER A 166 -28.32 -14.83 -1.02
CA SER A 166 -27.81 -13.47 -1.25
C SER A 166 -26.30 -13.46 -1.02
N TYR A 167 -25.57 -13.00 -2.03
CA TYR A 167 -24.11 -12.86 -2.01
C TYR A 167 -23.76 -11.37 -1.99
N VAL A 168 -22.90 -10.97 -1.07
CA VAL A 168 -22.33 -9.63 -1.04
C VAL A 168 -20.93 -9.73 -1.61
N LEU A 169 -20.72 -9.09 -2.76
CA LEU A 169 -19.43 -8.98 -3.41
C LEU A 169 -18.81 -7.65 -2.98
N LYS A 170 -17.60 -7.73 -2.45
CA LYS A 170 -16.80 -6.56 -2.03
C LYS A 170 -15.56 -6.48 -2.90
N THR A 171 -14.94 -5.31 -2.92
CA THR A 171 -13.65 -5.10 -3.57
C THR A 171 -12.73 -4.29 -2.67
N SER A 172 -11.44 -4.55 -2.80
CA SER A 172 -10.39 -3.66 -2.30
C SER A 172 -10.11 -2.49 -3.26
N MET A 173 -10.62 -2.53 -4.50
CA MET A 173 -10.43 -1.51 -5.53
C MET A 173 -11.68 -0.62 -5.68
N SER A 174 -11.66 0.62 -5.20
CA SER A 174 -12.81 1.51 -5.37
C SER A 174 -12.89 2.10 -6.78
N GLY A 175 -14.04 1.98 -7.45
CA GLY A 175 -14.31 2.64 -8.74
C GLY A 175 -15.57 3.53 -8.69
N ALA A 176 -15.65 4.54 -9.55
CA ALA A 176 -16.77 5.49 -9.63
C ALA A 176 -18.05 4.81 -10.17
N GLY A 177 -18.79 4.16 -9.28
CA GLY A 177 -19.91 3.27 -9.55
C GLY A 177 -21.13 3.86 -10.25
N SER A 178 -21.45 5.12 -9.97
CA SER A 178 -22.57 5.82 -10.60
C SER A 178 -22.27 6.29 -12.04
N ARG A 179 -20.98 6.37 -12.43
CA ARG A 179 -20.55 6.63 -13.82
C ARG A 179 -20.37 5.35 -14.63
N VAL A 180 -20.52 4.18 -14.01
CA VAL A 180 -20.38 2.90 -14.71
C VAL A 180 -21.43 2.83 -15.81
N ARG A 181 -20.96 2.65 -17.04
CA ARG A 181 -21.83 2.49 -18.21
C ARG A 181 -22.12 1.02 -18.48
N HIS A 182 -21.12 0.16 -18.32
CA HIS A 182 -21.24 -1.27 -18.57
C HIS A 182 -21.09 -2.05 -17.26
N VAL A 183 -22.10 -2.85 -16.93
CA VAL A 183 -22.12 -3.76 -15.79
C VAL A 183 -22.00 -5.19 -16.32
N LEU A 184 -21.01 -5.94 -15.83
CA LEU A 184 -20.74 -7.29 -16.27
C LEU A 184 -20.78 -8.26 -15.11
N LEU A 185 -21.80 -9.12 -15.07
CA LEU A 185 -21.94 -10.20 -14.10
C LEU A 185 -21.27 -11.46 -14.64
N ARG A 186 -20.33 -12.04 -13.87
CA ARG A 186 -19.88 -13.41 -14.01
C ARG A 186 -20.70 -14.29 -13.05
N PRO A 187 -21.74 -14.99 -13.53
CA PRO A 187 -22.66 -15.73 -12.66
C PRO A 187 -22.05 -17.00 -12.05
N GLY A 188 -20.92 -17.47 -12.58
CA GLY A 188 -20.20 -18.66 -12.16
C GLY A 188 -18.87 -18.77 -12.90
N ASP A 189 -18.02 -19.69 -12.46
CA ASP A 189 -16.68 -19.95 -13.02
C ASP A 189 -16.56 -21.35 -13.65
N GLN A 190 -17.64 -22.14 -13.62
CA GLN A 190 -17.65 -23.50 -14.13
C GLN A 190 -18.49 -23.64 -15.41
N PRO A 191 -17.94 -24.20 -16.50
CA PRO A 191 -18.72 -24.51 -17.70
C PRO A 191 -19.84 -25.53 -17.43
N GLY A 192 -20.98 -25.36 -18.12
CA GLY A 192 -22.12 -26.27 -18.08
C GLY A 192 -23.10 -26.04 -16.92
N ALA A 193 -22.77 -25.16 -15.97
CA ALA A 193 -23.61 -24.79 -14.83
C ALA A 193 -24.80 -23.93 -15.26
N THR A 194 -25.98 -24.23 -14.72
CA THR A 194 -27.15 -23.34 -14.77
C THR A 194 -27.14 -22.36 -13.62
N PHE A 195 -27.56 -21.12 -13.88
CA PHE A 195 -27.74 -20.07 -12.89
C PHE A 195 -29.15 -19.47 -12.98
N GLU A 196 -29.64 -18.97 -11.84
CA GLU A 196 -30.85 -18.13 -11.77
C GLU A 196 -30.60 -16.95 -10.84
N VAL A 197 -30.83 -15.74 -11.32
CA VAL A 197 -30.66 -14.49 -10.59
C VAL A 197 -32.02 -13.86 -10.33
N GLU A 198 -32.33 -13.64 -9.05
CA GLU A 198 -33.54 -12.96 -8.60
C GLU A 198 -33.35 -11.44 -8.57
N SER A 199 -32.21 -10.97 -8.05
CA SER A 199 -31.88 -9.55 -8.05
C SER A 199 -30.37 -9.28 -8.10
N ILE A 200 -30.03 -8.11 -8.62
CA ILE A 200 -28.67 -7.55 -8.63
C ILE A 200 -28.81 -6.12 -8.12
N ARG A 201 -27.99 -5.72 -7.14
CA ARG A 201 -28.01 -4.37 -6.58
C ARG A 201 -26.60 -3.83 -6.46
N LEU A 202 -26.40 -2.59 -6.93
CA LEU A 202 -25.20 -1.82 -6.64
C LEU A 202 -25.48 -0.93 -5.44
N VAL A 203 -24.76 -1.15 -4.35
CA VAL A 203 -24.83 -0.28 -3.17
C VAL A 203 -23.78 0.80 -3.34
N LEU A 204 -24.24 2.04 -3.51
CA LEU A 204 -23.34 3.18 -3.66
C LEU A 204 -22.80 3.62 -2.30
N ARG A 205 -21.66 4.30 -2.30
CA ARG A 205 -20.97 4.66 -1.06
C ARG A 205 -21.79 5.59 -0.16
N ARG A 206 -22.49 6.60 -0.68
CA ARG A 206 -23.36 7.45 0.16
C ARG A 206 -24.48 6.64 0.82
N GLU A 207 -25.04 5.67 0.09
CA GLU A 207 -26.07 4.76 0.61
C GLU A 207 -25.51 3.86 1.72
N HIS A 208 -24.33 3.26 1.50
CA HIS A 208 -23.64 2.48 2.52
C HIS A 208 -23.34 3.30 3.76
N LEU A 209 -22.75 4.49 3.61
CA LEU A 209 -22.45 5.38 4.72
C LEU A 209 -23.71 5.80 5.47
N ALA A 210 -24.83 6.04 4.76
CA ALA A 210 -26.11 6.33 5.36
C ALA A 210 -26.70 5.16 6.18
N ALA A 211 -26.25 3.92 5.94
CA ALA A 211 -26.62 2.73 6.71
C ALA A 211 -25.71 2.44 7.92
N VAL A 212 -24.50 3.04 8.00
CA VAL A 212 -23.53 2.77 9.07
C VAL A 212 -23.71 3.71 10.25
N ALA A 213 -23.67 3.19 11.49
CA ALA A 213 -23.75 4.02 12.70
C ALA A 213 -22.48 4.87 12.88
N SER A 214 -22.62 6.00 13.58
CA SER A 214 -21.48 6.85 13.93
C SER A 214 -20.46 6.10 14.77
N GLY A 215 -19.18 6.35 14.51
CA GLY A 215 -18.05 5.71 15.19
C GLY A 215 -16.79 5.64 14.34
N LEU A 216 -15.97 4.62 14.57
CA LEU A 216 -14.72 4.44 13.84
C LEU A 216 -14.96 4.08 12.38
N GLY A 217 -14.09 4.58 11.52
CA GLY A 217 -14.11 4.23 10.11
C GLY A 217 -12.78 4.55 9.43
N TRP A 218 -12.61 4.03 8.23
CA TRP A 218 -11.51 4.40 7.34
C TRP A 218 -12.09 4.95 6.04
N GLN A 219 -12.01 6.27 5.83
CA GLN A 219 -12.74 6.94 4.76
C GLN A 219 -11.81 7.69 3.81
N GLY A 220 -12.03 7.50 2.52
CA GLY A 220 -11.39 8.27 1.44
C GLY A 220 -12.21 9.49 1.06
N LEU A 221 -11.59 10.62 0.76
CA LEU A 221 -12.24 11.70 0.01
C LEU A 221 -11.34 11.98 -1.19
N SER A 222 -11.83 11.63 -2.37
CA SER A 222 -10.98 11.41 -3.56
C SER A 222 -9.88 10.37 -3.23
N GLU A 223 -8.63 10.62 -3.60
CA GLU A 223 -7.48 9.72 -3.39
C GLU A 223 -6.84 9.79 -1.99
N ILE A 224 -7.40 10.57 -1.05
CA ILE A 224 -6.85 10.75 0.29
C ILE A 224 -7.72 10.03 1.31
N TYR A 225 -7.16 9.01 1.93
CA TYR A 225 -7.80 8.17 2.94
C TYR A 225 -7.25 8.49 4.32
N ARG A 226 -8.15 8.49 5.32
CA ARG A 226 -7.80 8.73 6.72
C ARG A 226 -8.52 7.74 7.63
N GLU A 227 -7.92 7.49 8.78
CA GLU A 227 -8.68 7.03 9.95
C GLU A 227 -9.69 8.11 10.33
N THR A 228 -10.91 7.73 10.69
CA THR A 228 -11.99 8.71 10.94
C THR A 228 -12.84 8.36 12.14
N LEU A 229 -13.36 9.40 12.77
CA LEU A 229 -14.63 9.34 13.49
C LEU A 229 -15.73 9.85 12.55
N VAL A 230 -16.63 8.95 12.17
CA VAL A 230 -17.83 9.24 11.39
C VAL A 230 -18.90 9.73 12.34
N ALA A 231 -19.46 10.91 12.08
CA ALA A 231 -20.53 11.53 12.86
C ALA A 231 -21.71 11.90 11.98
N ARG A 232 -22.88 12.07 12.59
CA ARG A 232 -24.11 12.52 11.91
C ARG A 232 -24.65 13.78 12.57
N SER A 233 -25.24 14.70 11.82
CA SER A 233 -25.86 15.88 12.42
C SER A 233 -27.18 15.51 13.12
N PRO A 234 -27.48 15.95 14.36
CA PRO A 234 -26.70 16.85 15.23
C PRO A 234 -26.01 16.13 16.41
N GLU A 235 -25.15 15.16 16.13
CA GLU A 235 -24.43 14.40 17.15
C GLU A 235 -23.24 15.17 17.71
N ALA A 236 -22.88 14.81 18.93
CA ALA A 236 -21.68 15.29 19.61
C ALA A 236 -20.94 14.15 20.29
N MET A 237 -19.64 14.02 20.05
CA MET A 237 -18.76 13.04 20.67
C MET A 237 -17.95 13.70 21.78
N LYS A 238 -18.00 13.16 23.00
CA LYS A 238 -17.34 13.74 24.18
C LYS A 238 -16.18 12.89 24.65
N PHE A 239 -15.05 13.54 24.93
CA PHE A 239 -13.83 12.92 25.40
C PHE A 239 -13.31 13.64 26.65
N ASP A 240 -13.13 12.91 27.75
CA ASP A 240 -12.48 13.43 28.95
C ASP A 240 -10.97 13.19 28.84
N LEU A 241 -10.18 14.27 28.81
CA LEU A 241 -8.76 14.25 28.45
C LEU A 241 -7.92 15.05 29.44
N ALA A 242 -6.75 14.49 29.81
CA ALA A 242 -5.67 15.25 30.43
C ALA A 242 -4.79 15.83 29.32
N LEU A 243 -4.89 17.14 29.06
CA LEU A 243 -4.13 17.75 27.97
C LEU A 243 -2.63 17.86 28.30
N PRO A 244 -1.73 17.64 27.31
CA PRO A 244 -0.31 17.88 27.51
C PRO A 244 0.00 19.36 27.75
N SER A 245 1.25 19.67 28.09
CA SER A 245 1.70 21.03 28.43
C SER A 245 1.69 22.02 27.26
N ARG A 246 1.70 21.52 26.01
CA ARG A 246 1.59 22.33 24.79
C ARG A 246 0.68 21.61 23.78
N PRO A 247 -0.63 21.57 24.04
CA PRO A 247 -1.55 20.77 23.25
C PRO A 247 -1.95 21.47 21.96
N ARG A 248 -2.01 20.70 20.87
CA ARG A 248 -2.64 21.06 19.60
C ARG A 248 -3.49 19.89 19.16
N LEU A 249 -4.70 20.13 18.68
CA LEU A 249 -5.51 19.09 18.04
C LEU A 249 -5.29 19.17 16.52
N ASP A 250 -4.72 18.12 15.96
CA ASP A 250 -4.66 17.90 14.52
C ASP A 250 -5.92 17.18 14.09
N VAL A 251 -6.66 17.77 13.15
CA VAL A 251 -7.87 17.15 12.61
C VAL A 251 -8.09 17.59 11.17
N ALA A 252 -8.56 16.67 10.34
CA ALA A 252 -9.08 16.97 9.01
C ALA A 252 -10.61 16.87 9.02
N LEU A 253 -11.27 17.80 8.33
CA LEU A 253 -12.72 17.86 8.22
C LEU A 253 -13.11 17.46 6.80
N GLY A 254 -14.19 16.70 6.66
CA GLY A 254 -14.64 16.28 5.34
C GLY A 254 -16.05 15.71 5.35
N THR A 255 -16.67 15.69 4.17
CA THR A 255 -18.01 15.12 3.99
C THR A 255 -18.17 14.61 2.55
N VAL A 256 -19.08 13.64 2.37
CA VAL A 256 -19.59 13.24 1.06
C VAL A 256 -20.86 14.01 0.65
N GLU A 257 -21.39 14.85 1.53
CA GLU A 257 -22.69 15.51 1.38
C GLU A 257 -22.57 16.82 0.60
N ASP A 258 -23.49 17.07 -0.33
CA ASP A 258 -23.43 18.26 -1.19
C ASP A 258 -23.84 19.55 -0.44
N GLY A 259 -24.56 19.41 0.67
CA GLY A 259 -24.98 20.52 1.52
C GLY A 259 -23.90 20.96 2.53
N PRO A 260 -24.01 22.16 3.10
CA PRO A 260 -23.07 22.65 4.10
C PRO A 260 -23.11 21.81 5.38
N VAL A 261 -21.93 21.44 5.88
CA VAL A 261 -21.76 20.70 7.15
C VAL A 261 -20.85 21.49 8.07
N THR A 262 -21.35 21.86 9.24
CA THR A 262 -20.63 22.62 10.26
C THR A 262 -20.05 21.69 11.32
N PHE A 263 -18.74 21.79 11.50
CA PHE A 263 -17.96 21.10 12.50
C PHE A 263 -17.62 22.09 13.62
N ARG A 264 -17.77 21.68 14.88
CA ARG A 264 -17.39 22.48 16.03
C ARG A 264 -16.62 21.65 17.05
N VAL A 265 -15.48 22.19 17.50
CA VAL A 265 -14.70 21.68 18.63
C VAL A 265 -14.93 22.60 19.81
N SER A 266 -15.48 22.04 20.89
CA SER A 266 -15.68 22.74 22.15
C SER A 266 -14.83 22.11 23.25
N VAL A 267 -14.39 22.94 24.20
CA VAL A 267 -13.56 22.51 25.33
C VAL A 267 -14.15 23.07 26.60
N ARG A 268 -14.37 22.20 27.57
CA ARG A 268 -14.80 22.57 28.92
C ARG A 268 -13.74 22.12 29.92
N PRO A 269 -12.95 23.04 30.51
CA PRO A 269 -12.04 22.67 31.59
C PRO A 269 -12.83 22.24 32.83
N GLU A 270 -12.22 21.40 33.66
CA GLU A 270 -12.81 20.98 34.94
C GLU A 270 -13.18 22.21 35.80
N GLY A 271 -14.44 22.28 36.22
CA GLY A 271 -14.97 23.40 37.02
C GLY A 271 -15.16 24.73 36.26
N GLY A 272 -14.97 24.76 34.93
CA GLY A 272 -15.16 25.95 34.10
C GLY A 272 -16.31 25.82 33.09
N GLU A 273 -16.55 26.92 32.37
CA GLU A 273 -17.55 26.98 31.30
C GLU A 273 -17.02 26.37 29.99
N GLU A 274 -17.92 25.87 29.15
CA GLU A 274 -17.58 25.35 27.82
C GLU A 274 -17.32 26.51 26.85
N GLY A 275 -16.17 26.48 26.18
CA GLY A 275 -15.81 27.43 25.13
C GLY A 275 -15.63 26.75 23.77
N THR A 276 -15.94 27.46 22.70
CA THR A 276 -15.68 27.00 21.32
C THR A 276 -14.23 27.26 20.94
N ALA A 277 -13.46 26.21 20.69
CA ALA A 277 -12.08 26.31 20.20
C ALA A 277 -12.01 26.41 18.67
N MET A 278 -12.96 25.79 17.96
CA MET A 278 -13.03 25.85 16.49
C MET A 278 -14.48 25.71 16.02
N GLU A 279 -14.87 26.49 15.02
CA GLU A 279 -16.09 26.29 14.22
C GLU A 279 -15.77 26.50 12.73
N ARG A 280 -16.15 25.55 11.89
CA ARG A 280 -15.83 25.51 10.45
C ARG A 280 -16.97 24.87 9.69
N THR A 281 -17.34 25.44 8.55
CA THR A 281 -18.38 24.90 7.68
C THR A 281 -17.76 24.45 6.37
N ILE A 282 -17.86 23.16 6.09
CA ILE A 282 -17.43 22.56 4.83
C ILE A 282 -18.59 22.63 3.84
N THR A 283 -18.34 23.25 2.68
CA THR A 283 -19.32 23.44 1.60
C THR A 283 -18.94 22.71 0.31
N ARG A 284 -17.76 22.08 0.29
CA ARG A 284 -17.25 21.32 -0.86
C ARG A 284 -17.10 19.85 -0.44
N PRO A 285 -17.94 18.93 -0.96
CA PRO A 285 -17.80 17.51 -0.66
C PRO A 285 -16.54 16.92 -1.30
N GLN A 286 -16.21 15.68 -0.92
CA GLN A 286 -15.15 14.86 -1.52
C GLN A 286 -13.74 15.46 -1.40
N ARG A 287 -13.52 16.35 -0.43
CA ARG A 287 -12.20 16.91 -0.10
C ARG A 287 -12.00 16.99 1.41
N TRP A 288 -10.75 16.81 1.83
CA TRP A 288 -10.33 17.08 3.20
C TRP A 288 -9.88 18.53 3.36
N GLU A 289 -10.27 19.14 4.47
CA GLU A 289 -9.71 20.40 4.95
C GLU A 289 -8.97 20.13 6.27
N THR A 290 -7.65 20.29 6.29
CA THR A 290 -6.85 20.09 7.50
C THR A 290 -6.89 21.35 8.35
N VAL A 291 -7.32 21.22 9.61
CA VAL A 291 -7.54 22.35 10.52
C VAL A 291 -6.84 22.06 11.85
N PRO A 292 -5.61 22.59 12.08
CA PRO A 292 -5.02 22.55 13.41
C PRO A 292 -5.82 23.43 14.36
N VAL A 293 -6.19 22.88 15.51
CA VAL A 293 -6.94 23.60 16.56
C VAL A 293 -6.01 23.86 17.73
N ASP A 294 -5.83 25.14 18.06
CA ASP A 294 -5.02 25.56 19.20
C ASP A 294 -5.74 25.22 20.51
N LEU A 295 -5.08 24.40 21.34
CA LEU A 295 -5.57 24.04 22.67
C LEU A 295 -4.67 24.62 23.77
N ALA A 296 -3.66 25.44 23.43
CA ALA A 296 -2.73 26.03 24.39
C ALA A 296 -3.40 26.75 25.57
N PRO A 297 -4.56 27.43 25.44
CA PRO A 297 -5.27 28.01 26.59
C PRO A 297 -5.65 27.01 27.69
N TYR A 298 -5.70 25.71 27.37
CA TYR A 298 -6.08 24.62 28.26
C TYR A 298 -4.90 23.69 28.62
N ALA A 299 -3.67 24.09 28.30
CA ALA A 299 -2.46 23.32 28.56
C ALA A 299 -2.37 22.76 29.98
N GLY A 300 -2.06 21.46 30.10
CA GLY A 300 -1.86 20.77 31.39
C GLY A 300 -3.13 20.57 32.23
N ARG A 301 -4.33 20.88 31.71
CA ARG A 301 -5.59 20.76 32.43
C ARG A 301 -6.35 19.49 32.06
N GLN A 302 -7.20 19.03 32.98
CA GLN A 302 -8.29 18.11 32.66
C GLN A 302 -9.40 18.86 31.94
N VAL A 303 -9.86 18.33 30.81
CA VAL A 303 -10.92 18.93 30.00
C VAL A 303 -11.89 17.87 29.49
N ALA A 304 -13.14 18.27 29.27
CA ALA A 304 -14.06 17.58 28.37
C ALA A 304 -13.97 18.25 26.98
N LEU A 305 -13.46 17.52 25.99
CA LEU A 305 -13.38 17.94 24.59
C LEU A 305 -14.58 17.35 23.83
N THR A 306 -15.34 18.21 23.16
CA THR A 306 -16.54 17.83 22.41
C THR A 306 -16.35 18.09 20.92
N LEU A 307 -16.52 17.05 20.09
CA LEU A 307 -16.59 17.15 18.62
C LEU A 307 -18.07 17.11 18.21
N SER A 308 -18.61 18.19 17.67
CA SER A 308 -20.03 18.28 17.31
C SER A 308 -20.25 18.62 15.84
N LEU A 309 -21.27 18.00 15.26
CA LEU A 309 -21.67 18.18 13.87
C LEU A 309 -23.03 18.86 13.80
N ALA A 310 -23.20 19.80 12.88
CA ALA A 310 -24.48 20.43 12.60
C ALA A 310 -24.65 20.62 11.09
N ALA A 311 -25.87 20.42 10.60
CA ALA A 311 -26.29 20.62 9.23
C ALA A 311 -27.80 20.86 9.19
N GLU A 312 -28.29 21.46 8.12
CA GLU A 312 -29.72 21.74 7.93
C GLU A 312 -30.57 20.45 7.98
N LYS A 313 -30.09 19.39 7.30
CA LYS A 313 -30.75 18.08 7.29
C LYS A 313 -30.19 17.20 8.44
N PRO A 314 -31.04 16.65 9.33
CA PRO A 314 -30.63 15.63 10.28
C PRO A 314 -30.12 14.37 9.59
N GLY A 315 -29.12 13.71 10.17
CA GLY A 315 -28.50 12.50 9.63
C GLY A 315 -27.39 12.74 8.61
N THR A 316 -27.19 13.99 8.17
CA THR A 316 -26.09 14.42 7.28
C THR A 316 -24.75 13.99 7.87
N ILE A 317 -23.91 13.38 7.04
CA ILE A 317 -22.66 12.72 7.47
C ILE A 317 -21.49 13.70 7.45
N GLY A 318 -20.64 13.63 8.47
CA GLY A 318 -19.36 14.32 8.52
C GLY A 318 -18.27 13.41 9.05
N PHE A 319 -17.04 13.66 8.62
CA PHE A 319 -15.86 12.91 9.03
C PHE A 319 -14.88 13.81 9.77
N TRP A 320 -14.50 13.37 10.97
CA TRP A 320 -13.32 13.87 11.67
C TRP A 320 -12.15 12.95 11.32
N GLY A 321 -11.28 13.38 10.42
CA GLY A 321 -10.12 12.63 9.94
C GLY A 321 -8.91 12.78 10.87
N ALA A 322 -8.38 11.64 11.32
CA ALA A 322 -7.25 11.47 12.22
C ALA A 322 -7.23 12.44 13.43
N PRO A 323 -8.34 12.63 14.16
CA PRO A 323 -8.42 13.62 15.24
C PRO A 323 -7.48 13.25 16.39
N THR A 324 -6.38 13.99 16.52
CA THR A 324 -5.25 13.64 17.38
C THR A 324 -4.75 14.85 18.15
N VAL A 325 -4.78 14.79 19.48
CA VAL A 325 -4.17 15.82 20.33
C VAL A 325 -2.68 15.50 20.49
N ARG A 326 -1.82 16.34 19.94
CA ARG A 326 -0.36 16.23 20.03
C ARG A 326 0.22 17.24 21.00
N SER A 327 1.39 16.91 21.54
CA SER A 327 2.25 17.91 22.16
C SER A 327 3.19 18.51 21.11
N VAL A 328 3.18 19.83 20.94
CA VAL A 328 4.11 20.55 20.03
C VAL A 328 5.50 20.78 20.65
N ALA A 329 5.88 19.96 21.64
CA ALA A 329 7.21 20.00 22.23
C ALA A 329 8.21 19.25 21.32
N ALA A 330 9.49 19.66 21.37
CA ALA A 330 10.63 18.98 20.75
C ALA A 330 10.59 17.45 21.02
N PRO A 331 11.18 16.62 20.13
CA PRO A 331 11.08 15.16 20.14
C PRO A 331 11.22 14.55 21.56
N PRO A 332 10.57 13.40 21.81
CA PRO A 332 10.53 12.78 23.14
C PRO A 332 11.94 12.75 23.75
N PRO A 333 12.10 13.11 25.04
CA PRO A 333 13.41 13.14 25.65
C PRO A 333 14.07 11.76 25.50
N PRO A 334 15.36 11.69 25.10
CA PRO A 334 16.05 10.42 24.97
C PRO A 334 15.98 9.65 26.30
N SER A 335 15.89 8.32 26.23
CA SER A 335 15.98 7.48 27.42
C SER A 335 17.22 7.88 28.23
N GLU A 336 17.05 8.09 29.54
CA GLU A 336 18.11 8.61 30.42
C GLU A 336 19.45 7.88 30.19
N GLY A 337 20.48 8.62 29.78
CA GLY A 337 21.88 8.18 29.92
C GLY A 337 22.74 7.99 28.68
N LYS A 338 22.35 8.44 27.46
CA LYS A 338 23.28 8.45 26.31
C LYS A 338 23.32 9.81 25.61
N ALA A 339 24.45 10.51 25.72
CA ALA A 339 24.82 11.55 24.77
C ALA A 339 25.20 10.85 23.44
N GLY A 340 24.21 10.71 22.55
CA GLY A 340 24.34 10.20 21.19
C GLY A 340 23.81 11.23 20.17
N PRO A 341 23.83 10.93 18.86
CA PRO A 341 23.27 11.81 17.83
C PRO A 341 21.84 12.25 18.17
N GLU A 342 21.45 13.46 17.73
CA GLU A 342 20.11 14.00 17.99
C GLU A 342 19.06 13.05 17.39
N THR A 343 18.12 12.55 18.20
CA THR A 343 17.01 11.73 17.73
C THR A 343 16.24 12.49 16.63
N PRO A 344 16.01 11.90 15.44
CA PRO A 344 15.33 12.60 14.37
C PRO A 344 13.89 12.91 14.77
N GLN A 345 13.45 14.14 14.49
CA GLN A 345 12.05 14.52 14.59
C GLN A 345 11.25 13.93 13.43
N GLY A 346 11.84 13.93 12.23
CA GLY A 346 11.22 13.45 11.00
C GLY A 346 11.93 12.23 10.45
N VAL A 347 11.18 11.29 9.89
CA VAL A 347 11.72 10.15 9.12
C VAL A 347 10.99 10.09 7.79
N ILE A 348 11.73 10.20 6.69
CA ILE A 348 11.19 10.06 5.33
C ILE A 348 11.86 8.86 4.67
N LEU A 349 11.08 7.84 4.35
CA LEU A 349 11.50 6.66 3.63
C LEU A 349 11.02 6.75 2.18
N ILE A 350 11.95 6.99 1.27
CA ILE A 350 11.71 7.00 -0.17
C ILE A 350 11.93 5.59 -0.70
N TRP A 351 10.89 5.04 -1.32
CA TRP A 351 10.82 3.67 -1.81
C TRP A 351 10.53 3.71 -3.31
N ALA A 352 11.57 3.55 -4.11
CA ALA A 352 11.52 3.72 -5.56
C ALA A 352 11.29 2.39 -6.28
N ASP A 353 10.13 2.27 -6.92
CA ASP A 353 9.67 1.09 -7.64
C ASP A 353 10.61 0.75 -8.82
N THR A 354 11.05 -0.51 -8.89
CA THR A 354 11.93 -1.08 -9.92
C THR A 354 13.31 -0.42 -10.07
N LEU A 355 13.75 0.35 -9.07
CA LEU A 355 15.02 1.07 -9.16
C LEU A 355 16.25 0.17 -9.06
N ARG A 356 17.01 0.12 -10.15
CA ARG A 356 18.30 -0.54 -10.27
C ARG A 356 19.43 0.29 -9.67
N ARG A 357 20.20 -0.31 -8.78
CA ARG A 357 21.38 0.29 -8.16
C ARG A 357 22.44 0.68 -9.19
N ASP A 358 22.67 -0.17 -10.19
CA ASP A 358 23.70 0.00 -11.22
C ASP A 358 23.36 1.08 -12.26
N HIS A 359 22.20 1.74 -12.13
CA HIS A 359 21.80 2.92 -12.91
C HIS A 359 22.00 4.24 -12.15
N LEU A 360 22.70 4.24 -11.01
CA LEU A 360 22.95 5.43 -10.19
C LEU A 360 24.44 5.82 -10.17
N GLY A 361 24.74 7.12 -10.20
CA GLY A 361 26.11 7.62 -10.26
C GLY A 361 26.95 7.26 -9.03
N ALA A 362 26.34 7.22 -7.84
CA ALA A 362 26.94 6.79 -6.58
C ALA A 362 27.52 5.36 -6.64
N TYR A 363 26.99 4.53 -7.54
CA TYR A 363 27.41 3.14 -7.76
C TYR A 363 28.25 2.97 -9.04
N GLY A 364 28.63 4.08 -9.69
CA GLY A 364 29.54 4.07 -10.84
C GLY A 364 28.84 4.15 -12.20
N TYR A 365 27.54 4.41 -12.26
CA TYR A 365 26.85 4.56 -13.53
C TYR A 365 27.34 5.79 -14.32
N ALA A 366 27.51 5.63 -15.63
CA ALA A 366 28.14 6.64 -16.48
C ALA A 366 27.23 7.83 -16.81
N ARG A 367 25.91 7.60 -16.92
CA ARG A 367 24.94 8.68 -17.18
C ARG A 367 24.62 9.39 -15.87
N PRO A 368 24.51 10.73 -15.84
CA PRO A 368 24.17 11.50 -14.65
C PRO A 368 22.65 11.42 -14.36
N THR A 369 22.16 10.22 -14.09
CA THR A 369 20.75 9.92 -13.81
C THR A 369 20.29 10.49 -12.48
N SER A 370 21.19 10.56 -11.49
CA SER A 370 20.82 10.77 -10.08
C SER A 370 21.71 11.76 -9.31
N PRO A 371 22.01 12.95 -9.86
CA PRO A 371 22.96 13.89 -9.25
C PRO A 371 22.57 14.38 -7.84
N VAL A 372 21.28 14.42 -7.48
CA VAL A 372 20.84 14.75 -6.11
C VAL A 372 21.10 13.59 -5.19
N VAL A 373 20.67 12.37 -5.52
CA VAL A 373 20.92 11.17 -4.70
C VAL A 373 22.42 10.93 -4.54
N ASP A 374 23.23 11.13 -5.58
CA ASP A 374 24.69 11.05 -5.51
C ASP A 374 25.28 12.04 -4.50
N ARG A 375 24.70 13.24 -4.43
CA ARG A 375 25.08 14.25 -3.43
C ARG A 375 24.67 13.81 -2.03
N LEU A 376 23.45 13.29 -1.84
CA LEU A 376 22.98 12.77 -0.55
C LEU A 376 23.86 11.61 -0.06
N ALA A 377 24.30 10.74 -0.96
CA ALA A 377 25.25 9.66 -0.65
C ALA A 377 26.61 10.20 -0.16
N ARG A 378 27.14 11.26 -0.78
CA ARG A 378 28.38 11.92 -0.33
C ARG A 378 28.21 12.68 0.99
N GLU A 379 27.05 13.28 1.21
CA GLU A 379 26.74 14.06 2.42
C GLU A 379 26.26 13.19 3.59
N GLY A 380 25.90 11.93 3.35
CA GLY A 380 25.39 10.98 4.32
C GLY A 380 26.18 9.66 4.30
N VAL A 381 25.44 8.55 4.31
CA VAL A 381 25.98 7.19 4.29
C VAL A 381 25.50 6.46 3.03
N LEU A 382 26.46 5.96 2.25
CA LEU A 382 26.23 5.06 1.12
C LEU A 382 26.47 3.62 1.56
N PHE A 383 25.49 2.74 1.36
CA PHE A 383 25.68 1.30 1.50
C PHE A 383 26.00 0.72 0.14
N ARG A 384 27.18 0.10 -0.01
CA ARG A 384 27.61 -0.45 -1.29
C ARG A 384 26.77 -1.62 -1.72
N ASP A 385 26.34 -2.46 -0.78
CA ASP A 385 25.65 -3.71 -1.10
C ASP A 385 24.44 -3.94 -0.19
N CYS A 386 23.24 -3.91 -0.77
CA CYS A 386 21.97 -4.11 -0.07
C CYS A 386 21.12 -5.13 -0.83
N VAL A 387 20.78 -6.24 -0.18
CA VAL A 387 19.99 -7.32 -0.77
C VAL A 387 18.51 -7.16 -0.41
N GLY A 388 17.65 -7.06 -1.43
CA GLY A 388 16.20 -7.08 -1.31
C GLY A 388 15.67 -8.49 -1.06
N GLN A 389 14.53 -8.61 -0.37
CA GLN A 389 13.97 -9.92 0.01
C GLN A 389 13.04 -10.52 -1.04
N ALA A 390 12.63 -9.75 -2.05
CA ALA A 390 11.80 -10.20 -3.16
C ALA A 390 12.01 -9.32 -4.39
N SER A 391 11.62 -9.82 -5.56
CA SER A 391 11.74 -9.14 -6.86
C SER A 391 10.44 -8.49 -7.35
N TRP A 392 9.45 -8.31 -6.46
CA TRP A 392 8.13 -7.76 -6.81
C TRP A 392 7.55 -6.94 -5.67
N THR A 393 7.04 -5.73 -5.96
CA THR A 393 6.58 -4.75 -4.96
C THR A 393 5.57 -5.31 -3.97
N LYS A 394 4.65 -6.17 -4.45
CA LYS A 394 3.63 -6.86 -3.65
C LYS A 394 4.22 -7.62 -2.46
N VAL A 395 5.39 -8.21 -2.67
CA VAL A 395 6.07 -9.10 -1.72
C VAL A 395 7.19 -8.36 -0.97
N ALA A 396 7.89 -7.45 -1.64
CA ALA A 396 8.98 -6.68 -1.03
C ALA A 396 8.51 -5.65 0.00
N THR A 397 7.38 -4.96 -0.25
CA THR A 397 6.92 -3.88 0.63
C THR A 397 6.51 -4.34 2.03
N PRO A 398 5.77 -5.45 2.21
CA PRO A 398 5.48 -5.97 3.55
C PRO A 398 6.74 -6.35 4.33
N THR A 399 7.81 -6.80 3.67
CA THR A 399 9.10 -7.07 4.32
C THR A 399 9.69 -5.82 4.94
N LEU A 400 9.73 -4.71 4.18
CA LEU A 400 10.19 -3.42 4.69
C LEU A 400 9.38 -2.96 5.91
N MET A 401 8.06 -3.08 5.82
CA MET A 401 7.15 -2.58 6.85
C MET A 401 7.11 -3.42 8.11
N THR A 402 7.53 -4.68 8.08
CA THR A 402 7.40 -5.61 9.24
C THR A 402 8.73 -6.16 9.73
N ALA A 403 9.81 -5.97 8.98
CA ALA A 403 11.08 -6.67 9.16
C ALA A 403 10.91 -8.20 9.21
N LEU A 404 9.98 -8.75 8.43
CA LEU A 404 9.77 -10.18 8.26
C LEU A 404 10.05 -10.59 6.81
N TYR A 405 10.63 -11.77 6.59
CA TYR A 405 10.79 -12.36 5.27
C TYR A 405 9.43 -12.72 4.63
N PRO A 406 9.34 -12.78 3.29
CA PRO A 406 8.15 -13.20 2.56
C PRO A 406 7.43 -14.43 3.11
N SER A 407 8.18 -15.51 3.34
CA SER A 407 7.65 -16.74 3.92
C SER A 407 7.13 -16.61 5.36
N SER A 408 7.56 -15.56 6.09
CA SER A 408 7.13 -15.30 7.48
C SER A 408 5.88 -14.42 7.55
N HIS A 409 5.82 -13.33 6.78
CA HIS A 409 4.63 -12.48 6.76
C HIS A 409 3.48 -13.05 5.92
N GLY A 410 3.76 -13.99 5.02
CA GLY A 410 2.74 -14.79 4.31
C GLY A 410 2.20 -14.17 3.01
N VAL A 411 2.54 -12.92 2.68
CA VAL A 411 2.27 -12.31 1.37
C VAL A 411 3.25 -12.82 0.31
N GLN A 412 2.79 -13.66 -0.62
CA GLN A 412 3.62 -14.27 -1.68
C GLN A 412 2.94 -14.27 -3.06
N ASP A 413 1.61 -14.15 -3.11
CA ASP A 413 0.80 -14.14 -4.32
C ASP A 413 -0.07 -12.87 -4.40
N PHE A 414 -0.66 -12.61 -5.57
CA PHE A 414 -1.46 -11.42 -5.85
C PHE A 414 -2.59 -11.14 -4.83
N PRO A 415 -3.44 -12.12 -4.44
CA PRO A 415 -4.56 -11.86 -3.53
C PRO A 415 -4.15 -11.76 -2.07
N ASP A 416 -2.93 -12.14 -1.71
CA ASP A 416 -2.51 -12.19 -0.32
C ASP A 416 -2.54 -10.80 0.32
N ARG A 417 -2.94 -10.73 1.59
CA ARG A 417 -2.94 -9.50 2.37
C ARG A 417 -2.06 -9.69 3.58
N LEU A 418 -1.39 -8.62 4.01
CA LEU A 418 -0.63 -8.66 5.25
C LEU A 418 -1.63 -8.95 6.41
N PRO A 419 -1.42 -10.02 7.20
CA PRO A 419 -2.32 -10.31 8.33
C PRO A 419 -2.39 -9.12 9.28
N GLY A 420 -3.57 -8.79 9.79
CA GLY A 420 -3.76 -7.68 10.72
C GLY A 420 -3.02 -7.83 12.05
N SER A 421 -2.49 -9.04 12.33
CA SER A 421 -1.63 -9.31 13.48
C SER A 421 -0.16 -8.91 13.28
N ALA A 422 0.26 -8.59 12.06
CA ALA A 422 1.60 -8.11 11.79
C ALA A 422 1.76 -6.68 12.31
N VAL A 423 2.75 -6.43 13.17
CA VAL A 423 3.08 -5.08 13.63
C VAL A 423 3.89 -4.37 12.55
N THR A 424 3.42 -3.21 12.09
CA THR A 424 4.11 -2.43 11.05
C THR A 424 5.00 -1.33 11.63
N LEU A 425 6.01 -0.91 10.87
CA LEU A 425 6.86 0.25 11.15
C LEU A 425 6.02 1.51 11.38
N ALA A 426 4.97 1.70 10.57
CA ALA A 426 4.06 2.83 10.70
C ALA A 426 3.30 2.81 12.02
N GLU A 427 2.85 1.64 12.49
CA GLU A 427 2.18 1.51 13.79
C GLU A 427 3.10 1.91 14.95
N VAL A 428 4.36 1.47 14.93
CA VAL A 428 5.32 1.82 15.98
C VAL A 428 5.56 3.32 16.03
N TYR A 429 5.71 3.99 14.89
CA TYR A 429 5.81 5.45 14.83
C TYR A 429 4.53 6.15 15.30
N ARG A 430 3.37 5.70 14.83
CA ARG A 430 2.07 6.26 15.20
C ARG A 430 1.82 6.15 16.71
N ASP A 431 2.16 5.01 17.30
CA ASP A 431 2.03 4.77 18.75
C ASP A 431 3.03 5.58 19.57
N ALA A 432 4.18 5.94 18.99
CA ALA A 432 5.13 6.88 19.57
C ALA A 432 4.72 8.36 19.42
N GLY A 433 3.58 8.65 18.79
CA GLY A 433 3.02 10.00 18.65
C GLY A 433 3.42 10.74 17.36
N TYR A 434 4.07 10.05 16.41
CA TYR A 434 4.40 10.63 15.12
C TYR A 434 3.14 10.80 14.27
N ALA A 435 3.06 11.88 13.51
CA ALA A 435 2.13 11.97 12.39
C ALA A 435 2.59 11.01 11.29
N THR A 436 1.72 10.13 10.79
CA THR A 436 2.09 9.08 9.84
C THR A 436 1.39 9.25 8.49
N LEU A 437 2.17 9.40 7.43
CA LEU A 437 1.71 9.60 6.06
C LEU A 437 2.30 8.54 5.13
N SER A 438 1.44 7.97 4.28
CA SER A 438 1.85 7.09 3.18
C SER A 438 1.40 7.66 1.84
N PHE A 439 2.30 7.64 0.86
CA PHE A 439 1.96 7.77 -0.55
C PHE A 439 2.10 6.39 -1.20
N SER A 440 1.05 5.96 -1.89
CA SER A 440 0.96 4.64 -2.52
C SER A 440 0.78 4.80 -4.03
N SER A 441 1.89 4.74 -4.78
CA SER A 441 1.88 4.91 -6.24
C SER A 441 1.24 3.74 -6.97
N ILE A 442 1.18 2.57 -6.35
CA ILE A 442 0.56 1.38 -6.92
C ILE A 442 -0.39 0.77 -5.89
N LEU A 443 -1.33 -0.06 -6.36
CA LEU A 443 -2.34 -0.64 -5.47
C LEU A 443 -1.72 -1.52 -4.37
N PHE A 444 -0.55 -2.13 -4.62
CA PHE A 444 0.07 -3.08 -3.70
C PHE A 444 0.61 -2.47 -2.41
N THR A 445 0.90 -1.16 -2.38
CA THR A 445 1.52 -0.48 -1.23
C THR A 445 0.52 0.22 -0.30
N GLY A 446 -0.77 0.05 -0.56
CA GLY A 446 -1.85 0.68 0.19
C GLY A 446 -2.88 -0.31 0.70
N LYS A 447 -4.17 0.07 0.63
CA LYS A 447 -5.25 -0.67 1.29
C LYS A 447 -5.44 -2.09 0.74
N PHE A 448 -5.14 -2.30 -0.54
CA PHE A 448 -5.27 -3.61 -1.19
C PHE A 448 -4.48 -4.71 -0.49
N SER A 449 -3.26 -4.41 -0.01
CA SER A 449 -2.40 -5.37 0.69
C SER A 449 -2.42 -5.23 2.22
N ASN A 450 -3.34 -4.43 2.77
CA ASN A 450 -3.40 -4.07 4.19
C ASN A 450 -2.18 -3.26 4.71
N LEU A 451 -1.50 -2.53 3.81
CA LEU A 451 -0.33 -1.70 4.17
C LEU A 451 -0.70 -0.28 4.61
N HIS A 452 -1.99 0.05 4.68
CA HIS A 452 -2.49 1.27 5.32
C HIS A 452 -2.45 1.20 6.86
N GLN A 453 -2.22 0.01 7.43
CA GLN A 453 -2.09 -0.22 8.87
C GLN A 453 -0.98 0.63 9.47
N GLY A 454 -1.31 1.41 10.51
CA GLY A 454 -0.37 2.32 11.17
C GLY A 454 -0.31 3.75 10.59
N PHE A 455 -0.89 3.99 9.42
CA PHE A 455 -0.96 5.32 8.85
C PHE A 455 -2.20 6.08 9.32
N GLU A 456 -2.07 7.37 9.59
CA GLU A 456 -3.19 8.28 9.84
C GLU A 456 -3.76 8.81 8.52
N GLU A 457 -2.91 8.92 7.51
CA GLU A 457 -3.23 9.37 6.16
C GLU A 457 -2.54 8.49 5.11
N VAL A 458 -3.30 8.03 4.13
CA VAL A 458 -2.80 7.33 2.94
C VAL A 458 -3.30 8.07 1.71
N GLN A 459 -2.39 8.46 0.83
CA GLN A 459 -2.71 9.02 -0.47
C GLN A 459 -2.47 7.94 -1.53
N GLU A 460 -3.55 7.43 -2.09
CA GLU A 460 -3.55 6.33 -3.06
C GLU A 460 -4.55 6.65 -4.17
N SER A 461 -4.07 6.74 -5.40
CA SER A 461 -4.92 6.99 -6.58
C SER A 461 -5.24 5.75 -7.41
N SER A 462 -4.80 4.57 -6.96
CA SER A 462 -4.86 3.25 -7.63
C SER A 462 -4.38 3.29 -9.09
N SER A 463 -3.13 2.88 -9.34
CA SER A 463 -2.55 2.89 -10.69
C SER A 463 -3.03 1.73 -11.57
N LEU A 464 -3.80 2.11 -12.61
CA LEU A 464 -4.02 1.59 -13.98
C LEU A 464 -5.44 2.04 -14.43
N PRO A 465 -5.79 2.13 -15.74
CA PRO A 465 -5.28 2.92 -16.85
C PRO A 465 -6.27 4.05 -17.24
N GLU A 466 -6.95 4.72 -16.29
CA GLU A 466 -7.76 5.92 -16.61
C GLU A 466 -6.89 7.19 -16.80
N GLY A 467 -5.85 7.07 -17.64
CA GLY A 467 -5.08 8.21 -18.16
C GLY A 467 -4.13 8.90 -17.18
N ARG A 468 -3.76 8.28 -16.04
CA ARG A 468 -2.74 8.80 -15.11
C ARG A 468 -1.41 8.05 -15.28
N SER A 469 -0.33 8.81 -15.31
CA SER A 469 1.05 8.34 -15.51
C SER A 469 1.59 7.55 -14.31
N SER A 470 2.45 6.56 -14.54
CA SER A 470 3.22 5.87 -13.48
C SER A 470 4.31 6.75 -12.85
N LYS A 471 4.57 7.94 -13.42
CA LYS A 471 5.58 8.89 -12.92
C LYS A 471 5.01 9.76 -11.81
N THR A 472 5.14 9.33 -10.56
CA THR A 472 4.38 9.88 -9.41
C THR A 472 5.18 10.86 -8.55
N ALA A 473 6.51 10.89 -8.65
CA ALA A 473 7.37 11.68 -7.76
C ALA A 473 6.97 13.15 -7.70
N ARG A 474 6.71 13.79 -8.86
CA ARG A 474 6.31 15.20 -8.90
C ARG A 474 4.98 15.44 -8.19
N GLU A 475 3.97 14.63 -8.50
CA GLU A 475 2.64 14.76 -7.91
C GLU A 475 2.70 14.58 -6.39
N TYR A 476 3.46 13.60 -5.92
CA TYR A 476 3.53 13.29 -4.49
C TYR A 476 4.40 14.27 -3.73
N VAL A 477 5.50 14.74 -4.31
CA VAL A 477 6.31 15.83 -3.75
C VAL A 477 5.46 17.09 -3.63
N ASP A 478 4.71 17.48 -4.67
CA ASP A 478 3.82 18.66 -4.65
C ASP A 478 2.82 18.64 -3.48
N ARG A 479 2.34 17.44 -3.10
CA ARG A 479 1.43 17.25 -1.96
C ARG A 479 2.15 17.13 -0.62
N LEU A 480 3.35 16.56 -0.60
CA LEU A 480 4.15 16.40 0.61
C LEU A 480 4.67 17.75 1.13
N LEU A 481 5.06 18.68 0.25
CA LEU A 481 5.62 19.98 0.66
C LEU A 481 4.70 20.80 1.61
N PRO A 482 3.41 21.02 1.31
CA PRO A 482 2.49 21.70 2.23
C PRO A 482 2.14 20.84 3.47
N TRP A 483 2.15 19.52 3.34
CA TRP A 483 1.96 18.63 4.48
C TRP A 483 3.08 18.78 5.52
N LEU A 484 4.34 18.82 5.06
CA LEU A 484 5.52 19.07 5.92
C LEU A 484 5.45 20.43 6.62
N GLU A 485 4.94 21.46 5.95
CA GLU A 485 4.75 22.78 6.56
C GLU A 485 3.74 22.76 7.72
N THR A 486 2.69 21.95 7.60
CA THR A 486 1.67 21.80 8.66
C THR A 486 2.18 20.98 9.85
N HIS A 487 3.11 20.04 9.59
CA HIS A 487 3.64 19.11 10.59
C HIS A 487 5.07 19.42 11.05
N ARG A 488 5.65 20.55 10.64
CA ARG A 488 7.04 20.95 10.96
C ARG A 488 7.39 21.00 12.45
N ASP A 489 6.41 21.17 13.32
CA ASP A 489 6.60 21.33 14.77
C ASP A 489 6.24 20.06 15.57
N VAL A 490 5.90 18.96 14.88
CA VAL A 490 5.61 17.65 15.50
C VAL A 490 6.49 16.55 14.87
N PRO A 491 6.68 15.41 15.56
CA PRO A 491 7.35 14.27 14.94
C PRO A 491 6.53 13.69 13.77
N PHE A 492 7.20 13.21 12.73
CA PHE A 492 6.52 12.64 11.55
C PHE A 492 7.26 11.47 10.92
N PHE A 493 6.51 10.52 10.39
CA PHE A 493 6.99 9.41 9.57
C PHE A 493 6.26 9.45 8.22
N VAL A 494 7.04 9.51 7.14
CA VAL A 494 6.54 9.53 5.76
C VAL A 494 7.09 8.33 5.01
N PHE A 495 6.19 7.50 4.49
CA PHE A 495 6.52 6.53 3.46
C PHE A 495 6.16 7.11 2.09
N LEU A 496 7.18 7.41 1.28
CA LEU A 496 7.03 7.98 -0.05
C LEU A 496 7.36 6.92 -1.09
N HIS A 497 6.33 6.16 -1.51
CA HIS A 497 6.45 5.25 -2.64
C HIS A 497 6.37 6.02 -3.95
N VAL A 498 7.37 5.91 -4.81
CA VAL A 498 7.40 6.52 -6.15
C VAL A 498 7.55 5.45 -7.21
N SER A 499 6.81 5.54 -8.32
CA SER A 499 6.78 4.52 -9.39
C SER A 499 7.45 5.01 -10.68
N ASP A 500 8.27 6.06 -10.57
CA ASP A 500 8.87 6.74 -11.71
C ASP A 500 9.74 5.83 -12.59
N PRO A 501 10.63 4.95 -12.09
CA PRO A 501 11.40 4.07 -12.96
C PRO A 501 10.56 2.97 -13.61
N HIS A 502 9.45 2.55 -12.99
CA HIS A 502 8.60 1.45 -13.43
C HIS A 502 7.97 1.70 -14.82
N ASP A 503 7.69 0.63 -15.56
CA ASP A 503 6.91 0.65 -16.81
C ASP A 503 5.55 1.38 -16.68
N PRO A 504 5.07 2.12 -17.71
CA PRO A 504 5.74 2.52 -18.95
C PRO A 504 7.00 3.35 -18.72
N TYR A 505 8.14 2.97 -19.29
CA TYR A 505 9.45 3.59 -18.97
C TYR A 505 9.56 5.07 -19.39
N LYS A 506 8.74 5.51 -20.35
CA LYS A 506 8.76 6.88 -20.90
C LYS A 506 8.53 7.93 -19.80
N PRO A 507 9.49 8.82 -19.53
CA PRO A 507 9.33 9.87 -18.52
C PRO A 507 8.55 11.08 -19.05
N TYR A 508 8.30 12.06 -18.17
CA TYR A 508 7.78 13.36 -18.60
C TYR A 508 8.84 14.20 -19.34
N PRO A 509 8.44 15.06 -20.29
CA PRO A 509 9.33 16.09 -20.82
C PRO A 509 9.89 17.01 -19.72
N PRO A 510 11.17 17.45 -19.84
CA PRO A 510 12.10 17.22 -20.94
C PRO A 510 12.95 15.93 -20.80
N TYR A 511 12.67 15.09 -19.80
CA TYR A 511 13.51 13.94 -19.47
C TYR A 511 13.45 12.82 -20.52
N ASP A 512 12.38 12.78 -21.32
CA ASP A 512 12.12 11.78 -22.37
C ASP A 512 13.05 11.90 -23.57
N ALA A 513 13.68 13.07 -23.73
CA ALA A 513 14.61 13.37 -24.82
C ALA A 513 16.08 13.48 -24.37
N LEU A 514 16.40 13.16 -23.10
CA LEU A 514 17.77 13.31 -22.60
C LEU A 514 18.75 12.31 -23.21
N TRP A 515 18.32 11.04 -23.29
CA TRP A 515 19.14 9.93 -23.79
C TRP A 515 18.45 9.09 -24.87
N ALA A 516 17.16 9.31 -25.09
CA ALA A 516 16.42 8.70 -26.18
C ALA A 516 16.19 9.75 -27.28
N ASP A 517 16.58 9.43 -28.52
CA ASP A 517 16.32 10.30 -29.67
C ASP A 517 14.80 10.38 -29.92
N PRO A 518 14.18 11.58 -29.95
CA PRO A 518 12.78 11.74 -30.29
C PRO A 518 12.40 11.10 -31.64
N ALA A 519 13.31 11.03 -32.61
CA ALA A 519 13.07 10.33 -33.87
C ALA A 519 12.94 8.81 -33.68
N GLY A 520 13.70 8.24 -32.73
CA GLY A 520 13.64 6.83 -32.37
C GLY A 520 12.39 6.45 -31.58
N ALA A 521 11.77 7.38 -30.85
CA ALA A 521 10.57 7.12 -30.05
C ALA A 521 9.39 6.58 -30.88
N SER A 522 9.17 7.16 -32.06
CA SER A 522 8.10 6.71 -32.96
C SER A 522 8.35 5.31 -33.50
N GLU A 523 9.61 4.97 -33.79
CA GLU A 523 10.00 3.63 -34.22
C GLU A 523 9.89 2.61 -33.08
N HIS A 524 10.31 2.97 -31.86
CA HIS A 524 10.18 2.11 -30.69
C HIS A 524 8.70 1.83 -30.34
N GLU A 525 7.82 2.83 -30.38
CA GLU A 525 6.37 2.63 -30.21
C GLU A 525 5.78 1.71 -31.30
N ARG A 526 6.26 1.81 -32.55
CA ARG A 526 5.89 0.89 -33.64
C ARG A 526 6.39 -0.53 -33.36
N GLN A 527 7.63 -0.68 -32.91
CA GLN A 527 8.23 -1.96 -32.55
C GLN A 527 7.47 -2.64 -31.40
N LEU A 528 7.10 -1.89 -30.36
CA LEU A 528 6.25 -2.37 -29.27
C LEU A 528 4.90 -2.90 -29.81
N GLY A 529 4.29 -2.20 -30.76
CA GLY A 529 3.07 -2.65 -31.43
C GLY A 529 3.23 -3.98 -32.18
N GLU A 530 4.38 -4.22 -32.82
CA GLU A 530 4.69 -5.50 -33.47
C GLU A 530 5.04 -6.60 -32.46
N ALA A 531 5.83 -6.29 -31.43
CA ALA A 531 6.19 -7.21 -30.37
C ALA A 531 4.94 -7.73 -29.65
N ARG A 532 3.97 -6.87 -29.31
CA ARG A 532 2.71 -7.26 -28.67
C ARG A 532 1.93 -8.34 -29.42
N LYS A 533 2.08 -8.45 -30.74
CA LYS A 533 1.40 -9.48 -31.56
C LYS A 533 1.98 -10.88 -31.34
N VAL A 534 3.22 -10.98 -30.87
CA VAL A 534 3.92 -12.26 -30.68
C VAL A 534 4.08 -12.66 -29.22
N ILE A 535 3.88 -11.74 -28.27
CA ILE A 535 3.90 -12.04 -26.83
C ILE A 535 2.83 -13.06 -26.50
N THR A 536 3.20 -14.20 -25.95
CA THR A 536 2.24 -15.30 -25.67
C THR A 536 1.54 -15.15 -24.33
N GLU A 537 2.26 -14.74 -23.29
CA GLU A 537 1.78 -14.60 -21.93
C GLU A 537 0.84 -13.37 -21.80
N PRO A 538 -0.43 -13.55 -21.38
CA PRO A 538 -1.42 -12.47 -21.36
C PRO A 538 -1.01 -11.24 -20.53
N LEU A 539 -0.43 -11.44 -19.35
CA LEU A 539 0.03 -10.33 -18.49
C LEU A 539 1.13 -9.53 -19.18
N LEU A 540 2.18 -10.21 -19.66
CA LEU A 540 3.29 -9.57 -20.36
C LEU A 540 2.83 -8.88 -21.65
N ARG A 541 1.83 -9.43 -22.36
CA ARG A 541 1.24 -8.78 -23.54
C ARG A 541 0.53 -7.48 -23.17
N ALA A 542 -0.17 -7.45 -22.03
CA ALA A 542 -0.88 -6.27 -21.55
C ALA A 542 0.09 -5.14 -21.19
N PHE A 543 1.20 -5.45 -20.51
CA PHE A 543 2.26 -4.48 -20.21
C PHE A 543 3.16 -4.18 -21.41
N GLY A 544 3.23 -5.07 -22.40
CA GLY A 544 4.10 -4.90 -23.55
C GLY A 544 5.55 -5.29 -23.26
N MET A 545 5.72 -6.38 -22.52
CA MET A 545 7.01 -6.90 -22.04
C MET A 545 7.41 -8.16 -22.81
N PRO A 546 7.94 -8.05 -24.04
CA PRO A 546 8.36 -9.21 -24.80
C PRO A 546 9.63 -9.82 -24.18
N SER A 547 9.77 -11.14 -24.31
CA SER A 547 11.06 -11.82 -24.12
C SER A 547 12.03 -11.54 -25.27
N ARG A 548 13.32 -11.84 -25.07
CA ARG A 548 14.33 -11.69 -26.13
C ARG A 548 13.99 -12.51 -27.38
N GLU A 549 13.48 -13.73 -27.20
CA GLU A 549 13.06 -14.61 -28.29
C GLU A 549 11.87 -14.04 -29.08
N GLU A 550 10.93 -13.43 -28.38
CA GLU A 550 9.76 -12.79 -29.01
C GLU A 550 10.15 -11.54 -29.80
N LEU A 551 11.11 -10.75 -29.33
CA LEU A 551 11.68 -9.64 -30.11
C LEU A 551 12.32 -10.13 -31.42
N VAL A 552 13.17 -11.17 -31.34
CA VAL A 552 13.77 -11.79 -32.53
C VAL A 552 12.70 -12.31 -33.50
N LYS A 553 11.66 -12.97 -32.98
CA LYS A 553 10.52 -13.46 -33.78
C LYS A 553 9.75 -12.33 -34.46
N ALA A 554 9.63 -11.17 -33.80
CA ALA A 554 9.06 -9.96 -34.37
C ALA A 554 10.01 -9.22 -35.33
N LYS A 555 11.23 -9.73 -35.55
CA LYS A 555 12.30 -9.11 -36.34
C LYS A 555 12.72 -7.75 -35.79
N ILE A 556 12.73 -7.65 -34.46
CA ILE A 556 13.21 -6.50 -33.71
C ILE A 556 14.56 -6.89 -33.11
N ASP A 557 15.54 -5.99 -33.20
CA ASP A 557 16.85 -6.12 -32.56
C ASP A 557 16.67 -5.97 -31.04
N PRO A 558 16.87 -7.03 -30.24
CA PRO A 558 16.65 -6.96 -28.80
C PRO A 558 17.56 -5.97 -28.09
N GLU A 559 18.81 -5.86 -28.53
CA GLU A 559 19.79 -4.97 -27.92
C GLU A 559 19.43 -3.51 -28.15
N ALA A 560 19.04 -3.16 -29.38
CA ALA A 560 18.60 -1.81 -29.71
C ALA A 560 17.29 -1.44 -29.00
N TYR A 561 16.36 -2.40 -28.88
CA TYR A 561 15.10 -2.21 -28.16
C TYR A 561 15.36 -1.95 -26.67
N ALA A 562 16.21 -2.77 -26.04
CA ALA A 562 16.58 -2.65 -24.63
C ALA A 562 17.35 -1.35 -24.32
N GLU A 563 18.24 -0.91 -25.20
CA GLU A 563 18.94 0.37 -25.04
C GLU A 563 17.97 1.56 -25.05
N PHE A 564 16.91 1.49 -25.86
CA PHE A 564 15.89 2.53 -25.91
C PHE A 564 15.06 2.57 -24.61
N ASP A 565 14.63 1.40 -24.13
CA ASP A 565 13.94 1.27 -22.83
C ASP A 565 14.82 1.80 -21.69
N ARG A 566 16.10 1.40 -21.65
CA ARG A 566 17.08 1.91 -20.66
C ARG A 566 17.24 3.42 -20.73
N ALA A 567 17.25 4.03 -21.92
CA ALA A 567 17.35 5.48 -22.07
C ALA A 567 16.15 6.24 -21.49
N TRP A 568 14.93 5.71 -21.66
CA TRP A 568 13.74 6.24 -21.02
C TRP A 568 13.69 5.97 -19.52
N TYR A 569 14.07 4.78 -19.09
CA TYR A 569 14.22 4.41 -17.69
C TYR A 569 15.18 5.37 -16.95
N ASP A 570 16.35 5.63 -17.53
CA ASP A 570 17.31 6.61 -17.00
C ASP A 570 16.73 8.02 -16.93
N GLY A 571 15.99 8.43 -17.97
CA GLY A 571 15.27 9.70 -17.98
C GLY A 571 14.25 9.80 -16.85
N SER A 572 13.55 8.70 -16.56
CA SER A 572 12.63 8.61 -15.42
C SER A 572 13.34 8.75 -14.08
N ILE A 573 14.50 8.09 -13.89
CA ILE A 573 15.34 8.29 -12.70
C ILE A 573 15.73 9.76 -12.57
N ARG A 574 16.10 10.41 -13.68
CA ARG A 574 16.51 11.82 -13.69
C ARG A 574 15.38 12.79 -13.33
N GLY A 575 14.16 12.47 -13.74
CA GLY A 575 12.96 13.19 -13.34
C GLY A 575 12.67 13.05 -11.85
N MET A 576 12.68 11.82 -11.34
CA MET A 576 12.52 11.52 -9.92
C MET A 576 13.58 12.22 -9.05
N ASP A 577 14.85 12.16 -9.44
CA ASP A 577 15.97 12.80 -8.73
C ASP A 577 15.79 14.32 -8.57
N ALA A 578 15.23 14.99 -9.59
CA ALA A 578 14.92 16.41 -9.51
C ALA A 578 13.86 16.72 -8.43
N GLU A 579 12.84 15.87 -8.32
CA GLU A 579 11.76 16.01 -7.34
C GLU A 579 12.25 15.71 -5.91
N ILE A 580 13.17 14.75 -5.74
CA ILE A 580 13.90 14.54 -4.48
C ILE A 580 14.71 15.80 -4.12
N GLY A 581 15.32 16.47 -5.11
CA GLY A 581 15.99 17.75 -4.93
C GLY A 581 15.06 18.82 -4.34
N ARG A 582 13.85 18.98 -4.91
CA ARG A 582 12.83 19.90 -4.40
C ARG A 582 12.41 19.58 -2.97
N LEU A 583 12.27 18.30 -2.63
CA LEU A 583 11.96 17.86 -1.27
C LEU A 583 13.07 18.27 -0.29
N VAL A 584 14.33 18.00 -0.60
CA VAL A 584 15.48 18.36 0.25
C VAL A 584 15.58 19.88 0.42
N GLU A 585 15.38 20.65 -0.65
CA GLU A 585 15.32 22.12 -0.58
C GLU A 585 14.19 22.61 0.32
N ARG A 586 13.01 21.98 0.27
CA ARG A 586 11.90 22.34 1.16
C ARG A 586 12.22 22.02 2.62
N LEU A 587 12.86 20.89 2.92
CA LEU A 587 13.32 20.55 4.27
C LEU A 587 14.28 21.62 4.81
N ARG A 588 15.20 22.11 3.99
CA ARG A 588 16.09 23.24 4.33
C ARG A 588 15.30 24.51 4.62
N GLY A 589 14.38 24.89 3.73
CA GLY A 589 13.56 26.08 3.87
C GLY A 589 12.64 26.06 5.11
N LEU A 590 12.24 24.88 5.58
CA LEU A 590 11.44 24.69 6.80
C LEU A 590 12.29 24.54 8.07
N GLY A 591 13.63 24.52 7.98
CA GLY A 591 14.51 24.28 9.12
C GLY A 591 14.46 22.84 9.64
N LEU A 592 14.05 21.88 8.81
CA LEU A 592 13.94 20.46 9.12
C LEU A 592 15.15 19.64 8.69
N GLU A 593 16.07 20.20 7.89
CA GLU A 593 17.24 19.47 7.36
C GLU A 593 18.01 18.69 8.43
N ARG A 594 18.37 19.32 9.55
CA ARG A 594 19.11 18.67 10.65
C ARG A 594 18.25 17.80 11.57
N LYS A 595 16.94 17.78 11.36
CA LYS A 595 15.96 17.09 12.22
C LYS A 595 15.29 15.92 11.52
N THR A 596 15.60 15.69 10.24
CA THR A 596 14.97 14.67 9.42
C THR A 596 15.99 13.65 8.96
N LEU A 597 15.69 12.38 9.20
CA LEU A 597 16.38 11.26 8.58
C LEU A 597 15.67 10.93 7.26
N LEU A 598 16.39 11.00 6.15
CA LEU A 598 15.94 10.57 4.83
C LEU A 598 16.64 9.28 4.45
N VAL A 599 15.86 8.24 4.13
CA VAL A 599 16.37 6.97 3.60
C VAL A 599 15.86 6.80 2.18
N PHE A 600 16.76 6.53 1.24
CA PHE A 600 16.46 6.29 -0.16
C PHE A 600 16.89 4.89 -0.57
N THR A 601 15.97 4.11 -1.12
CA THR A 601 16.20 2.74 -1.61
C THR A 601 15.17 2.35 -2.67
N GLY A 602 15.38 1.22 -3.34
CA GLY A 602 14.36 0.55 -4.16
C GLY A 602 13.67 -0.60 -3.41
N ASP A 603 12.54 -1.07 -3.92
CA ASP A 603 11.92 -2.36 -3.55
C ASP A 603 12.59 -3.56 -4.19
N HIS A 604 12.77 -3.44 -5.49
CA HIS A 604 13.44 -4.36 -6.39
C HIS A 604 13.94 -3.56 -7.61
N GLY A 605 14.62 -4.22 -8.53
CA GLY A 605 15.07 -3.66 -9.80
C GLY A 605 14.24 -4.15 -10.98
N GLU A 606 14.85 -4.14 -12.16
CA GLU A 606 14.20 -4.39 -13.44
C GLU A 606 15.14 -5.21 -14.36
N GLU A 607 14.61 -6.19 -15.08
CA GLU A 607 15.38 -6.91 -16.10
C GLU A 607 15.24 -6.23 -17.46
N PHE A 608 16.38 -6.00 -18.12
CA PHE A 608 16.50 -5.53 -19.49
C PHE A 608 17.27 -6.55 -20.33
N TYR A 609 16.81 -7.81 -20.26
CA TYR A 609 17.26 -8.98 -21.01
C TYR A 609 18.58 -9.61 -20.59
N GLU A 610 19.15 -9.24 -19.44
CA GLU A 610 20.36 -9.85 -18.88
C GLU A 610 20.24 -11.38 -18.78
N HIS A 611 19.07 -11.88 -18.35
CA HIS A 611 18.74 -13.31 -18.28
C HIS A 611 17.65 -13.72 -19.29
N GLY A 612 17.51 -12.92 -20.36
CA GLY A 612 16.67 -13.21 -21.52
C GLY A 612 15.25 -12.66 -21.45
N ARG A 613 14.88 -11.93 -20.39
CA ARG A 613 13.51 -11.43 -20.18
C ARG A 613 13.48 -9.92 -19.91
N ALA A 614 12.30 -9.34 -20.05
CA ALA A 614 12.00 -8.01 -19.53
C ALA A 614 11.11 -8.14 -18.30
N PHE A 615 10.96 -7.03 -17.57
CA PHE A 615 10.11 -6.90 -16.38
C PHE A 615 10.74 -7.48 -15.11
N HIS A 616 9.96 -7.62 -14.04
CA HIS A 616 10.41 -8.05 -12.72
C HIS A 616 9.48 -9.13 -12.12
N GLY A 617 9.82 -9.59 -10.91
CA GLY A 617 9.08 -10.61 -10.17
C GLY A 617 9.35 -12.05 -10.59
N GLN A 618 10.32 -12.26 -11.50
CA GLN A 618 10.49 -13.52 -12.22
C GLN A 618 11.59 -14.40 -11.62
N SER A 619 12.59 -13.79 -10.98
CA SER A 619 13.80 -14.44 -10.50
C SER A 619 14.28 -13.79 -9.19
N VAL A 620 15.47 -14.18 -8.74
CA VAL A 620 16.18 -13.56 -7.61
C VAL A 620 17.56 -13.04 -8.05
N TYR A 621 17.75 -12.77 -9.34
CA TYR A 621 19.02 -12.28 -9.88
C TYR A 621 19.35 -10.86 -9.41
N GLY A 622 20.62 -10.49 -9.55
CA GLY A 622 21.19 -9.25 -9.05
C GLY A 622 20.51 -7.97 -9.56
N GLU A 623 20.12 -7.93 -10.84
CA GLU A 623 19.42 -6.80 -11.43
C GLU A 623 18.04 -6.54 -10.80
N MET A 624 17.43 -7.55 -10.19
CA MET A 624 16.15 -7.42 -9.48
C MET A 624 16.31 -7.26 -7.97
N ASN A 625 17.36 -7.84 -7.36
CA ASN A 625 17.43 -7.97 -5.90
C ASN A 625 18.58 -7.22 -5.24
N ASN A 626 19.41 -6.50 -6.00
CA ASN A 626 20.47 -5.65 -5.44
C ASN A 626 20.08 -4.17 -5.43
N MET A 627 19.72 -3.68 -4.23
CA MET A 627 19.09 -2.38 -4.03
C MET A 627 20.12 -1.27 -3.81
N PRO A 628 19.86 -0.05 -4.31
CA PRO A 628 20.56 1.11 -3.80
C PRO A 628 20.11 1.38 -2.37
N LEU A 629 21.02 1.76 -1.47
CA LEU A 629 20.66 2.25 -0.14
C LEU A 629 21.52 3.47 0.26
N VAL A 630 20.85 4.59 0.45
CA VAL A 630 21.44 5.86 0.90
C VAL A 630 20.70 6.34 2.14
N VAL A 631 21.45 6.70 3.18
CA VAL A 631 20.90 7.27 4.41
C VAL A 631 21.49 8.66 4.61
N TRP A 632 20.65 9.69 4.59
CA TRP A 632 21.04 11.09 4.74
C TRP A 632 20.31 11.71 5.93
N GLY A 633 21.05 12.38 6.81
CA GLY A 633 20.50 13.01 8.00
C GLY A 633 21.57 13.81 8.72
N PRO A 634 21.80 15.07 8.33
CA PRO A 634 22.85 15.90 8.93
C PRO A 634 22.70 16.01 10.45
N GLY A 635 23.66 15.48 11.21
CA GLY A 635 23.64 15.46 12.68
C GLY A 635 22.96 14.22 13.30
N VAL A 636 22.32 13.39 12.48
CA VAL A 636 21.74 12.09 12.88
C VAL A 636 22.69 10.94 12.48
N VAL A 637 23.24 10.99 11.27
CA VAL A 637 24.21 10.01 10.73
C VAL A 637 25.51 10.71 10.29
N PRO A 638 26.66 9.99 10.23
CA PRO A 638 27.92 10.55 9.77
C PRO A 638 27.84 10.93 8.28
N ALA A 639 28.49 12.03 7.93
CA ALA A 639 28.65 12.44 6.54
C ALA A 639 29.83 11.73 5.87
N GLY A 640 29.70 11.45 4.57
CA GLY A 640 30.78 10.92 3.73
C GLY A 640 31.20 9.48 4.05
N ARG A 641 30.32 8.69 4.67
CA ARG A 641 30.64 7.30 5.02
C ARG A 641 30.18 6.36 3.91
N THR A 642 31.06 5.42 3.56
CA THR A 642 30.70 4.26 2.73
C THR A 642 30.74 3.00 3.59
N VAL A 643 29.68 2.20 3.52
CA VAL A 643 29.55 0.91 4.18
C VAL A 643 29.72 -0.18 3.12
N GLU A 644 30.78 -0.98 3.24
CA GLU A 644 31.11 -2.05 2.29
C GLU A 644 30.39 -3.36 2.62
N GLN A 645 29.90 -3.51 3.85
CA GLN A 645 29.22 -4.70 4.34
C GLN A 645 27.91 -4.93 3.58
N THR A 646 27.60 -6.19 3.25
CA THR A 646 26.30 -6.60 2.72
C THR A 646 25.22 -6.44 3.79
N VAL A 647 24.20 -5.63 3.49
CA VAL A 647 23.01 -5.42 4.33
C VAL A 647 21.74 -5.86 3.60
N GLN A 648 20.58 -5.78 4.25
CA GLN A 648 19.29 -6.16 3.66
C GLN A 648 18.22 -5.11 3.88
N THR A 649 17.20 -5.05 3.01
CA THR A 649 16.08 -4.12 3.21
C THR A 649 15.23 -4.47 4.44
N VAL A 650 15.18 -5.74 4.86
CA VAL A 650 14.54 -6.20 6.12
C VAL A 650 15.16 -5.56 7.36
N ASP A 651 16.40 -5.06 7.28
CA ASP A 651 17.11 -4.39 8.38
C ASP A 651 16.65 -2.93 8.60
N LEU A 652 15.89 -2.35 7.67
CA LEU A 652 15.55 -0.92 7.71
C LEU A 652 14.59 -0.58 8.86
N MET A 653 13.53 -1.36 9.09
CA MET A 653 12.62 -1.11 10.22
C MET A 653 13.35 -1.08 11.57
N PRO A 654 14.12 -2.10 11.99
CA PRO A 654 14.82 -2.05 13.27
C PRO A 654 15.86 -0.92 13.32
N THR A 655 16.51 -0.58 12.20
CA THR A 655 17.45 0.56 12.12
C THR A 655 16.76 1.89 12.37
N LEU A 656 15.67 2.15 11.66
CA LEU A 656 14.89 3.38 11.76
C LEU A 656 14.35 3.57 13.18
N LEU A 657 13.79 2.50 13.76
CA LEU A 657 13.30 2.53 15.13
C LEU A 657 14.41 2.81 16.15
N GLU A 658 15.58 2.17 16.02
CA GLU A 658 16.70 2.42 16.94
C GLU A 658 17.23 3.85 16.84
N LEU A 659 17.40 4.38 15.61
CA LEU A 659 17.83 5.77 15.41
C LEU A 659 16.81 6.77 15.97
N SER A 660 15.52 6.44 15.92
CA SER A 660 14.44 7.22 16.54
C SER A 660 14.26 6.98 18.04
N GLY A 661 15.10 6.14 18.68
CA GLY A 661 15.01 5.82 20.10
C GLY A 661 13.75 5.02 20.47
N LEU A 662 13.13 4.34 19.50
CA LEU A 662 11.91 3.56 19.67
C LEU A 662 12.23 2.08 19.88
N ARG A 663 11.31 1.39 20.57
CA ARG A 663 11.45 -0.03 20.84
C ARG A 663 11.21 -0.84 19.56
N ILE A 664 12.16 -1.72 19.24
CA ILE A 664 12.00 -2.71 18.17
C ILE A 664 11.00 -3.79 18.64
N PRO A 665 9.95 -4.09 17.85
CA PRO A 665 8.99 -5.16 18.17
C PRO A 665 9.67 -6.53 18.30
N PRO A 666 9.15 -7.42 19.16
CA PRO A 666 9.65 -8.80 19.23
C PRO A 666 9.33 -9.55 17.93
N GLY A 667 10.19 -10.50 17.55
CA GLY A 667 9.95 -11.37 16.41
C GLY A 667 10.37 -10.81 15.05
N VAL A 668 10.85 -9.55 14.98
CA VAL A 668 11.50 -9.04 13.76
C VAL A 668 12.71 -9.91 13.39
N GLN A 669 12.95 -10.05 12.10
CA GLN A 669 14.02 -10.86 11.51
C GLN A 669 15.15 -10.01 10.93
N GLY A 670 14.92 -8.71 10.76
CA GLY A 670 15.95 -7.72 10.45
C GLY A 670 16.82 -7.37 11.64
N HIS A 671 18.01 -6.86 11.36
CA HIS A 671 18.97 -6.41 12.37
C HIS A 671 19.29 -4.93 12.17
N SER A 672 19.28 -4.15 13.24
CA SER A 672 19.58 -2.72 13.16
C SER A 672 21.01 -2.46 12.65
N LEU A 673 21.11 -1.54 11.68
CA LEU A 673 22.34 -1.03 11.10
C LEU A 673 22.89 0.18 11.86
N ALA A 674 22.27 0.60 12.98
CA ALA A 674 22.66 1.80 13.72
C ALA A 674 24.15 1.81 14.14
N SER A 675 24.73 0.64 14.41
CA SER A 675 26.17 0.50 14.69
C SER A 675 27.05 0.88 13.49
N LEU A 676 26.61 0.59 12.26
CA LEU A 676 27.26 1.01 11.01
C LEU A 676 27.02 2.50 10.70
N LEU A 677 26.11 3.14 11.42
CA LEU A 677 25.76 4.56 11.28
C LEU A 677 26.32 5.41 12.44
N SER A 678 27.08 4.84 13.37
CA SER A 678 27.61 5.59 14.52
C SER A 678 29.01 6.18 14.26
N PRO A 679 29.31 7.41 14.75
CA PRO A 679 30.67 7.95 14.76
C PRO A 679 31.59 7.05 15.61
N GLY A 680 32.68 6.52 15.03
CA GLY A 680 33.64 5.64 15.72
C GLY A 680 33.53 4.14 15.40
N ALA A 681 32.61 3.73 14.53
CA ALA A 681 32.59 2.35 14.01
C ALA A 681 33.67 2.07 12.94
N ALA A 682 34.63 2.98 12.76
CA ALA A 682 35.82 2.79 11.91
C ALA A 682 36.95 2.02 12.63
N ASP A 683 36.83 1.86 13.94
CA ASP A 683 37.81 1.19 14.77
C ASP A 683 37.25 -0.21 14.99
N GLY A 684 37.85 -1.24 14.38
CA GLY A 684 37.43 -2.65 14.46
C GLY A 684 37.54 -3.27 15.87
N ARG A 685 37.05 -2.59 16.91
CA ARG A 685 37.04 -2.99 18.31
C ARG A 685 35.70 -2.62 18.96
N GLY A 686 34.71 -3.48 18.74
CA GLY A 686 33.76 -3.95 19.75
C GLY A 686 32.91 -2.92 20.50
N THR A 687 31.63 -2.86 20.13
CA THR A 687 30.54 -2.88 21.12
C THR A 687 29.60 -4.04 20.82
N ALA A 688 29.36 -4.86 21.84
CA ALA A 688 28.89 -6.24 21.78
C ALA A 688 27.40 -6.45 21.45
N HIS A 689 26.89 -5.83 20.38
CA HIS A 689 25.62 -6.23 19.75
C HIS A 689 25.70 -6.45 18.23
N ALA A 690 26.86 -6.23 17.62
CA ALA A 690 27.12 -6.59 16.22
C ALA A 690 27.85 -7.94 16.16
N SER A 691 27.12 -9.03 15.98
CA SER A 691 27.66 -10.13 15.17
C SER A 691 28.06 -9.52 13.83
N ALA A 692 29.35 -9.48 13.51
CA ALA A 692 29.89 -8.81 12.32
C ALA A 692 29.01 -9.10 11.08
N PRO A 693 28.37 -8.11 10.45
CA PRO A 693 27.37 -8.32 9.40
C PRO A 693 27.85 -9.15 8.21
N ASP A 694 29.16 -9.12 7.90
CA ASP A 694 29.81 -9.96 6.87
C ASP A 694 29.70 -11.48 7.14
N SER A 695 29.17 -11.87 8.31
CA SER A 695 28.92 -13.25 8.72
C SER A 695 27.44 -13.68 8.71
N ARG A 696 26.50 -12.78 8.37
CA ARG A 696 25.06 -13.10 8.34
C ARG A 696 24.59 -13.37 6.91
N PRO A 697 23.80 -14.43 6.67
CA PRO A 697 23.21 -14.67 5.36
C PRO A 697 22.19 -13.58 5.00
N ALA A 698 22.32 -13.03 3.79
CA ALA A 698 21.30 -12.19 3.19
C ALA A 698 20.43 -12.99 2.22
N ILE A 699 19.11 -12.97 2.42
CA ILE A 699 18.19 -13.88 1.74
C ILE A 699 17.22 -13.12 0.83
N SER A 700 16.92 -13.71 -0.32
CA SER A 700 15.82 -13.31 -1.19
C SER A 700 14.95 -14.50 -1.57
N GLU A 701 13.67 -14.24 -1.82
CA GLU A 701 12.68 -15.26 -2.16
C GLU A 701 11.92 -14.90 -3.45
N LYS A 702 11.64 -15.92 -4.24
CA LYS A 702 10.66 -15.91 -5.32
C LYS A 702 9.78 -17.14 -5.16
N ALA A 703 8.52 -16.92 -4.80
CA ALA A 703 7.54 -17.99 -4.65
C ALA A 703 6.87 -18.33 -6.00
N GLU A 704 6.18 -19.47 -6.02
CA GLU A 704 5.18 -19.74 -7.05
C GLU A 704 4.00 -18.77 -6.89
N THR A 705 3.46 -18.30 -8.01
CA THR A 705 2.23 -17.51 -8.04
C THR A 705 1.14 -18.35 -8.70
N LYS A 706 -0.08 -18.33 -8.18
CA LYS A 706 -1.21 -19.09 -8.75
C LYS A 706 -2.16 -18.17 -9.50
N ASP A 707 -2.24 -16.92 -9.07
CA ASP A 707 -3.12 -15.94 -9.66
C ASP A 707 -2.58 -15.38 -10.99
N ALA A 708 -3.48 -15.07 -11.92
CA ALA A 708 -3.11 -14.51 -13.22
C ALA A 708 -2.44 -13.12 -13.11
N GLY A 709 -2.70 -12.38 -12.03
CA GLY A 709 -2.06 -11.11 -11.71
C GLY A 709 -0.63 -11.23 -11.18
N GLY A 710 -0.18 -12.43 -10.80
CA GLY A 710 1.21 -12.66 -10.38
C GLY A 710 2.19 -12.66 -11.55
N PRO A 711 3.44 -12.19 -11.36
CA PRO A 711 4.44 -12.13 -12.42
C PRO A 711 4.83 -13.55 -12.91
N PRO A 712 4.86 -13.79 -14.23
CA PRO A 712 5.37 -15.03 -14.82
C PRO A 712 6.92 -15.10 -14.70
N PRO A 713 7.53 -16.29 -14.64
CA PRO A 713 6.94 -17.61 -14.74
C PRO A 713 6.34 -18.02 -13.39
N ARG A 714 5.07 -18.40 -13.42
CA ARG A 714 4.25 -18.61 -12.22
C ARG A 714 4.54 -19.94 -11.51
N ASP A 715 4.99 -20.93 -12.27
CA ASP A 715 5.28 -22.30 -11.86
C ASP A 715 6.74 -22.54 -11.44
N THR A 716 7.47 -21.48 -11.10
CA THR A 716 8.86 -21.56 -10.61
C THR A 716 8.97 -21.02 -9.20
N ALA A 717 9.99 -21.44 -8.47
CA ALA A 717 10.33 -20.89 -7.17
C ALA A 717 11.85 -20.93 -6.99
N ALA A 718 12.37 -19.91 -6.33
CA ALA A 718 13.79 -19.78 -6.06
C ALA A 718 14.02 -19.07 -4.72
N GLU A 719 15.11 -19.44 -4.06
CA GLU A 719 15.62 -18.77 -2.88
C GLU A 719 17.10 -18.46 -3.09
N ALA A 720 17.56 -17.28 -2.73
CA ALA A 720 18.97 -16.90 -2.81
C ALA A 720 19.54 -16.64 -1.43
N VAL A 721 20.81 -16.99 -1.23
CA VAL A 721 21.62 -16.57 -0.07
C VAL A 721 22.92 -15.92 -0.52
N VAL A 722 23.19 -14.72 -0.02
CA VAL A 722 24.51 -14.06 -0.11
C VAL A 722 25.21 -14.22 1.23
N LEU A 723 26.39 -14.87 1.24
CA LEU A 723 27.20 -15.04 2.45
C LEU A 723 28.66 -15.36 2.10
N GLY A 724 29.58 -14.53 2.60
CA GLY A 724 31.02 -14.72 2.41
C GLY A 724 31.50 -14.43 0.98
N GLY A 725 30.91 -13.42 0.33
CA GLY A 725 31.23 -13.03 -1.05
C GLY A 725 30.60 -13.90 -2.14
N TRP A 726 29.90 -14.96 -1.75
CA TRP A 726 29.19 -15.87 -2.66
C TRP A 726 27.69 -15.62 -2.60
N LYS A 727 27.03 -15.74 -3.76
CA LYS A 727 25.58 -15.89 -3.87
C LYS A 727 25.24 -17.29 -4.37
N LEU A 728 24.44 -18.02 -3.62
CA LEU A 728 23.84 -19.28 -4.07
C LEU A 728 22.36 -19.03 -4.37
N ILE A 729 21.91 -19.40 -5.56
CA ILE A 729 20.49 -19.52 -5.90
C ILE A 729 20.11 -20.99 -5.87
N HIS A 730 19.07 -21.33 -5.12
CA HIS A 730 18.44 -22.64 -5.14
C HIS A 730 17.09 -22.54 -5.85
N ASN A 731 17.01 -23.11 -7.05
CA ASN A 731 15.80 -23.23 -7.85
C ASN A 731 14.94 -24.39 -7.33
N THR A 732 14.19 -24.12 -6.26
CA THR A 732 13.34 -25.10 -5.55
C THR A 732 12.21 -25.65 -6.42
N LYS A 733 11.74 -24.87 -7.40
CA LYS A 733 10.90 -25.35 -8.49
C LYS A 733 11.36 -24.75 -9.81
N ARG A 734 11.64 -25.63 -10.77
CA ARG A 734 12.29 -25.29 -12.04
C ARG A 734 11.82 -26.20 -13.17
N PRO A 735 11.84 -25.72 -14.43
CA PRO A 735 11.63 -26.60 -15.58
C PRO A 735 12.78 -27.59 -15.74
N GLU A 736 12.53 -28.67 -16.47
CA GLU A 736 13.55 -29.68 -16.80
C GLU A 736 14.74 -29.03 -17.53
N GLY A 737 15.96 -29.40 -17.14
CA GLY A 737 17.20 -28.86 -17.72
C GLY A 737 17.72 -27.57 -17.07
N LYS A 738 16.94 -26.87 -16.22
CA LYS A 738 17.48 -25.79 -15.38
C LYS A 738 18.26 -26.36 -14.19
N PRO A 739 19.42 -25.76 -13.82
CA PRO A 739 20.20 -26.21 -12.67
C PRO A 739 19.41 -26.06 -11.37
N GLU A 740 19.61 -27.01 -10.44
CA GLU A 740 19.06 -26.90 -9.08
C GLU A 740 19.69 -25.77 -8.29
N PHE A 741 21.02 -25.67 -8.41
CA PHE A 741 21.84 -24.69 -7.73
C PHE A 741 22.65 -23.92 -8.75
N GLU A 742 22.70 -22.61 -8.59
CA GLU A 742 23.58 -21.69 -9.31
C GLU A 742 24.41 -20.93 -8.29
N LEU A 743 25.69 -20.71 -8.56
CA LEU A 743 26.60 -20.05 -7.62
C LEU A 743 27.38 -18.94 -8.33
N TYR A 744 27.42 -17.76 -7.73
CA TYR A 744 28.06 -16.57 -8.29
C TYR A 744 29.01 -15.92 -7.29
N ASP A 745 30.13 -15.38 -7.80
CA ASP A 745 31.03 -14.50 -7.05
C ASP A 745 30.36 -13.12 -6.94
N HIS A 746 29.45 -12.96 -5.98
CA HIS A 746 28.60 -11.78 -5.77
C HIS A 746 29.37 -10.46 -5.75
N ALA A 747 30.60 -10.47 -5.23
CA ALA A 747 31.44 -9.28 -5.15
C ALA A 747 31.94 -8.80 -6.52
N LYS A 748 32.10 -9.70 -7.49
CA LYS A 748 32.62 -9.40 -8.84
C LYS A 748 31.58 -9.51 -9.94
N ASP A 749 30.54 -10.28 -9.70
CA ASP A 749 29.45 -10.58 -10.61
C ASP A 749 28.11 -10.28 -9.93
N PRO A 750 27.84 -8.99 -9.59
CA PRO A 750 26.67 -8.61 -8.83
C PRO A 750 25.36 -8.74 -9.61
N LEU A 751 25.42 -9.08 -10.91
CA LEU A 751 24.30 -9.35 -11.80
C LEU A 751 24.19 -10.85 -12.14
N ASP A 752 24.96 -11.72 -11.50
CA ASP A 752 24.83 -13.18 -11.65
C ASP A 752 24.99 -13.73 -13.08
N ALA A 753 25.89 -13.15 -13.88
CA ALA A 753 26.05 -13.54 -15.28
C ALA A 753 26.83 -14.85 -15.49
N HIS A 754 27.63 -15.30 -14.51
CA HIS A 754 28.56 -16.43 -14.65
C HIS A 754 28.39 -17.47 -13.53
N ASP A 755 27.59 -18.52 -13.79
CA ASP A 755 27.43 -19.64 -12.86
C ASP A 755 28.73 -20.46 -12.74
N VAL A 756 29.24 -20.57 -11.51
CA VAL A 756 30.44 -21.33 -11.15
C VAL A 756 30.15 -22.49 -10.19
N ALA A 757 28.88 -22.89 -10.00
CA ALA A 757 28.48 -23.94 -9.07
C ALA A 757 29.25 -25.26 -9.27
N ALA A 758 29.44 -25.68 -10.52
CA ALA A 758 30.15 -26.91 -10.87
C ALA A 758 31.62 -26.93 -10.41
N ALA A 759 32.26 -25.76 -10.30
CA ALA A 759 33.65 -25.62 -9.88
C ALA A 759 33.81 -25.50 -8.35
N HIS A 760 32.73 -25.20 -7.62
CA HIS A 760 32.76 -24.91 -6.18
C HIS A 760 31.70 -25.71 -5.38
N PRO A 761 31.69 -27.06 -5.46
CA PRO A 761 30.66 -27.88 -4.81
C PRO A 761 30.64 -27.76 -3.28
N GLU A 762 31.78 -27.47 -2.64
CA GLU A 762 31.85 -27.28 -1.18
C GLU A 762 31.12 -26.01 -0.73
N GLU A 763 31.24 -24.92 -1.51
CA GLU A 763 30.52 -23.66 -1.22
C GLU A 763 29.02 -23.83 -1.45
N VAL A 764 28.62 -24.54 -2.50
CA VAL A 764 27.21 -24.89 -2.74
C VAL A 764 26.63 -25.64 -1.53
N ALA A 765 27.32 -26.68 -1.04
CA ALA A 765 26.84 -27.44 0.11
C ALA A 765 26.76 -26.60 1.39
N ARG A 766 27.74 -25.72 1.63
CA ARG A 766 27.77 -24.81 2.79
C ARG A 766 26.59 -23.83 2.78
N LEU A 767 26.32 -23.23 1.63
CA LEU A 767 25.25 -22.23 1.46
C LEU A 767 23.87 -22.88 1.42
N ALA A 768 23.72 -24.07 0.83
CA ALA A 768 22.47 -24.83 0.87
C ALA A 768 22.06 -25.17 2.31
N LYS A 769 23.00 -25.58 3.16
CA LYS A 769 22.74 -25.80 4.61
C LYS A 769 22.29 -24.52 5.32
N THR A 770 22.78 -23.37 4.87
CA THR A 770 22.38 -22.05 5.40
C THR A 770 20.93 -21.74 5.03
N LEU A 771 20.54 -21.97 3.77
CA LEU A 771 19.13 -21.88 3.33
C LEU A 771 18.23 -22.81 4.13
N ASP A 772 18.63 -24.06 4.39
CA ASP A 772 17.83 -24.99 5.18
C ASP A 772 17.61 -24.52 6.63
N ALA A 773 18.62 -23.88 7.23
CA ALA A 773 18.49 -23.29 8.55
C ALA A 773 17.51 -22.11 8.54
N TRP A 774 17.61 -21.25 7.53
CA TRP A 774 16.70 -20.13 7.34
C TRP A 774 15.25 -20.61 7.08
N ARG A 775 15.02 -21.63 6.24
CA ARG A 775 13.70 -22.23 5.99
C ARG A 775 13.00 -22.67 7.27
N ARG A 776 13.73 -23.32 8.18
CA ARG A 776 13.20 -23.74 9.49
C ARG A 776 12.79 -22.53 10.34
N MET A 777 13.58 -21.45 10.32
CA MET A 777 13.27 -20.22 11.04
C MET A 777 12.02 -19.52 10.47
N VAL A 778 11.93 -19.29 9.15
CA VAL A 778 10.75 -18.62 8.56
C VAL A 778 9.48 -19.45 8.74
N THR A 779 9.57 -20.78 8.64
CA THR A 779 8.43 -21.67 8.86
C THR A 779 7.92 -21.56 10.31
N ALA A 780 8.83 -21.52 11.29
CA ALA A 780 8.45 -21.37 12.70
C ALA A 780 7.92 -19.98 13.04
N ALA A 781 8.36 -18.95 12.31
CA ALA A 781 7.97 -17.55 12.51
C ALA A 781 6.75 -17.12 11.68
N ARG A 782 6.16 -18.02 10.88
CA ARG A 782 5.07 -17.69 9.97
C ARG A 782 3.86 -17.16 10.74
N LEU A 783 3.41 -15.97 10.36
CA LEU A 783 2.19 -15.37 10.88
C LEU A 783 0.98 -16.19 10.44
N LYS A 784 0.00 -16.31 11.35
CA LYS A 784 -1.26 -16.96 11.03
C LYS A 784 -2.11 -16.04 10.15
N PRO A 785 -2.79 -16.58 9.12
CA PRO A 785 -3.78 -15.82 8.38
C PRO A 785 -4.88 -15.30 9.29
N ASP A 786 -5.51 -14.19 8.92
CA ASP A 786 -6.59 -13.57 9.71
C ASP A 786 -7.78 -14.52 9.93
N SER A 787 -8.06 -15.43 8.99
CA SER A 787 -9.10 -16.45 9.12
C SER A 787 -8.91 -17.37 10.34
N GLU A 788 -7.66 -17.55 10.79
CA GLU A 788 -7.32 -18.31 12.00
C GLU A 788 -7.13 -17.39 13.20
N ALA A 789 -6.42 -16.26 13.02
CA ALA A 789 -6.11 -15.33 14.12
C ALA A 789 -7.38 -14.72 14.75
N ASN A 790 -8.40 -14.46 13.93
CA ASN A 790 -9.64 -13.81 14.35
C ASN A 790 -10.54 -14.69 15.23
N GLN A 791 -10.31 -16.00 15.31
CA GLN A 791 -11.14 -16.91 16.11
C GLN A 791 -11.05 -16.65 17.62
N ASN A 792 -9.98 -15.98 18.07
CA ASN A 792 -9.71 -15.71 19.49
C ASN A 792 -10.02 -14.26 19.90
N LEU A 793 -10.47 -13.41 18.98
CA LEU A 793 -10.79 -12.01 19.26
C LEU A 793 -12.22 -11.86 19.79
N SER A 794 -12.44 -10.88 20.67
CA SER A 794 -13.78 -10.50 21.10
C SER A 794 -14.58 -9.91 19.93
N LYS A 795 -15.91 -9.89 20.08
CA LYS A 795 -16.80 -9.27 19.08
C LYS A 795 -16.47 -7.78 18.87
N GLU A 796 -16.10 -7.07 19.94
CA GLU A 796 -15.75 -5.65 19.89
C GLU A 796 -14.44 -5.41 19.12
N GLU A 797 -13.42 -6.24 19.35
CA GLU A 797 -12.14 -6.16 18.61
C GLU A 797 -12.34 -6.45 17.12
N LEU A 798 -13.14 -7.47 16.78
CA LEU A 798 -13.45 -7.80 15.39
C LEU A 798 -14.18 -6.66 14.68
N GLU A 799 -15.20 -6.07 15.31
CA GLU A 799 -15.92 -4.94 14.72
C GLU A 799 -15.02 -3.71 14.57
N ARG A 800 -14.11 -3.47 15.52
CA ARG A 800 -13.10 -2.41 15.40
C ARG A 800 -12.16 -2.64 14.21
N LEU A 801 -11.57 -3.83 14.08
CA LEU A 801 -10.65 -4.15 12.97
C LEU A 801 -11.36 -4.08 11.61
N LYS A 802 -12.61 -4.55 11.52
CA LYS A 802 -13.44 -4.41 10.30
C LYS A 802 -13.70 -2.94 9.96
N SER A 803 -14.02 -2.11 10.96
CA SER A 803 -14.28 -0.68 10.74
C SER A 803 -13.06 0.10 10.23
N LEU A 804 -11.86 -0.34 10.63
CA LEU A 804 -10.58 0.18 10.15
C LEU A 804 -10.14 -0.45 8.81
N GLY A 805 -10.86 -1.46 8.33
CA GLY A 805 -10.56 -2.20 7.11
C GLY A 805 -9.31 -3.08 7.20
N TYR A 806 -8.89 -3.46 8.41
CA TYR A 806 -7.74 -4.35 8.62
C TYR A 806 -8.09 -5.82 8.34
N ILE A 807 -9.36 -6.20 8.57
CA ILE A 807 -9.91 -7.52 8.25
C ILE A 807 -11.21 -7.39 7.43
N GLN A 808 -11.57 -8.41 6.65
CA GLN A 808 -12.73 -8.41 5.73
C GLN A 808 -13.96 -9.15 6.26
#